data_AF-A0A9X3XE27-F1
#
_entry.id   AF-A0A9X3XE27-F1
#
_cell.length_a   1.000
_cell.length_b   1.000
_cell.length_c   1.000
_cell.angle_alpha   90.00
_cell.angle_beta   90.00
_cell.angle_gamma   90.00
#
_symmetry.space_group_name_H-M   'P 1'
#
loop_
_entity.id
_entity.type
_entity.pdbx_description
1 polymer ?
#
loop_
_entity_poly.entity_id
_entity_poly.type
_entity_poly.pdbx_seq_one_letter_code
_entity_poly.pdbx_strand_id
1 'polypeptide(L)'
;MSKRRMGLGAPWIAFVWAIVLLAFGPREARAATTISGGNVINQTWTLAGSPYIVQGDIIIPAGTKLTVEAGVEVEFAGTDAQSSGLDPTKVEMTVRGTLDVKGTAASPVLFRSPATFYGVVVDVVTAALHTTKLTVQNSLYGFRISAGTVTLNDFVTQNNTTAGVLFTGSGGGSITNALIRQSQGHGVSVAPTTGTVNVSITGTEIQSNTLDGVNVSSSGIATANVTINQATIHQNTNNGVTVSAPAGATASAVVKNTIFTNNKIGLYRNAAGGTTSLSMSYVNGWSNTTANWQNTTASDHVTSVNPLYVSAPTNLRLTSNSPSRFYGDMGQDIGALPFTGDPTNGLLGYLWTDTTLTLAGSPYTATGDLTVTPGVTLTLEAGVTLQFTPTDAMADQSTPKCALYLHGNLVSKGTKTQPVTLTSTAAGVNQWTGVMLREQATHDVRGLVITRSFFGVSIEKGAHTLEGFTSHGNRYGVYYFAGAGSLSLSNAVLRNNELEGVKVLNTPEFTTILKIRNLTIHQNGGTGISIDVSEKVFTDITNTIVTNNVFGVWRQGFSTASVTLTHSDVWNNTTNYSNVTAGVGVLNANPFYVAAPADLRLQSFSPCIDKGYAMDAPDKDLDGNPRPLDGDLVNGPAFDMGAYEYTPPSVCGDGLVGLGEACDDGAAMNGQYGKCNADCSGPGPRCGDALTNGPEVCDDGNASNEDACLVTCVAASCGDAYLQIGVEACDDGNAIDTDACTSTCALATCGDGFVQMGVEDCDDGNVSNEDTCLASCKVASCGDGFVQMGVEECDDANTTDGDGCSAVCATEGQGGAGGAGGSGGAGGSGGVGGAGGAGGSGGAGGSGGVGGSGGAGGSGGVGGAGGSGGAGGSGGVGGSGGPTDEGGCGCRTAPGATDGPPGLAFVALCALGLITARRRRALVMPSL
;
A
#
# COMPACT_ATOMS: atom_id res chain seq x y z
N MET A 1 26.55 60.84 -19.84
CA MET A 1 27.68 60.62 -20.78
C MET A 1 27.18 59.92 -22.04
N SER A 2 28.04 59.63 -23.02
CA SER A 2 27.64 59.23 -24.38
C SER A 2 28.28 57.90 -24.83
N LYS A 3 27.60 57.20 -25.76
CA LYS A 3 27.98 55.91 -26.41
C LYS A 3 27.88 54.69 -25.47
N ARG A 4 27.67 53.45 -25.94
CA ARG A 4 27.66 52.91 -27.33
C ARG A 4 26.34 52.16 -27.64
N ARG A 5 26.04 52.00 -28.94
CA ARG A 5 25.19 50.89 -29.44
C ARG A 5 26.04 49.63 -29.57
N MET A 6 25.46 48.47 -29.24
CA MET A 6 25.77 47.20 -29.88
C MET A 6 24.53 46.31 -29.73
N GLY A 7 24.23 45.49 -30.73
CA GLY A 7 22.98 44.73 -30.77
C GLY A 7 23.19 43.28 -31.20
N LEU A 8 22.54 42.38 -30.46
CA LEU A 8 22.09 41.08 -30.95
C LEU A 8 20.55 41.13 -30.86
N GLY A 9 19.78 40.51 -31.74
CA GLY A 9 20.12 39.43 -32.69
C GLY A 9 19.14 38.30 -32.42
N ALA A 10 18.05 38.24 -33.19
CA ALA A 10 16.83 37.55 -32.77
C ALA A 10 16.88 36.01 -32.95
N PRO A 11 16.58 35.22 -31.91
CA PRO A 11 16.30 33.78 -32.08
C PRO A 11 14.78 33.49 -32.20
N TRP A 12 13.91 34.34 -31.65
CA TRP A 12 12.48 34.04 -31.48
C TRP A 12 11.65 34.04 -32.77
N ILE A 13 12.07 34.73 -33.84
CA ILE A 13 11.31 34.79 -35.10
C ILE A 13 11.54 33.53 -35.95
N ALA A 14 12.69 32.88 -35.84
CA ALA A 14 13.00 31.67 -36.60
C ALA A 14 12.18 30.46 -36.10
N PHE A 15 11.97 30.33 -34.79
CA PHE A 15 11.28 29.18 -34.21
C PHE A 15 9.79 29.12 -34.58
N VAL A 16 9.12 30.29 -34.67
CA VAL A 16 7.72 30.38 -35.12
C VAL A 16 7.57 29.96 -36.59
N TRP A 17 8.51 30.34 -37.45
CA TRP A 17 8.50 29.92 -38.87
C TRP A 17 8.82 28.44 -39.06
N ALA A 18 9.69 27.85 -38.22
CA ALA A 18 9.98 26.41 -38.26
C ALA A 18 8.73 25.57 -37.92
N ILE A 19 7.95 25.96 -36.91
CA ILE A 19 6.71 25.25 -36.54
C ILE A 19 5.62 25.43 -37.61
N VAL A 20 5.51 26.62 -38.23
CA VAL A 20 4.60 26.83 -39.37
C VAL A 20 4.99 25.96 -40.57
N LEU A 21 6.29 25.79 -40.86
CA LEU A 21 6.77 24.91 -41.94
C LEU A 21 6.67 23.40 -41.64
N LEU A 22 6.59 23.00 -40.37
CA LEU A 22 6.32 21.60 -39.99
C LEU A 22 4.82 21.29 -39.96
N ALA A 23 3.96 22.26 -39.65
CA ALA A 23 2.51 22.14 -39.84
C ALA A 23 2.10 22.22 -41.32
N PHE A 24 2.91 22.86 -42.16
CA PHE A 24 2.78 22.94 -43.62
C PHE A 24 3.97 22.30 -44.35
N GLY A 25 4.39 21.11 -43.90
CA GLY A 25 5.05 20.17 -44.82
C GLY A 25 4.13 19.97 -46.04
N PRO A 26 4.67 19.81 -47.26
CA PRO A 26 3.85 19.78 -48.46
C PRO A 26 2.89 18.60 -48.41
N ARG A 27 1.61 18.89 -48.13
CA ARG A 27 0.51 17.97 -48.44
C ARG A 27 0.65 17.65 -49.92
N GLU A 28 0.84 16.38 -50.25
CA GLU A 28 0.79 15.92 -51.64
C GLU A 28 -0.47 16.47 -52.28
N ALA A 29 -0.36 16.97 -53.52
CA ALA A 29 -1.47 17.60 -54.23
C ALA A 29 -2.50 16.54 -54.66
N ARG A 30 -3.29 16.05 -53.70
CA ARG A 30 -4.32 15.03 -53.92
C ARG A 30 -5.43 15.59 -54.78
N ALA A 31 -5.91 14.76 -55.70
CA ALA A 31 -7.03 15.10 -56.55
C ALA A 31 -8.32 15.07 -55.73
N ALA A 32 -8.83 16.25 -55.36
CA ALA A 32 -10.12 16.37 -54.73
C ALA A 32 -11.21 15.82 -55.67
N THR A 33 -11.99 14.85 -55.20
CA THR A 33 -12.98 14.15 -56.02
C THR A 33 -14.35 14.79 -55.86
N THR A 34 -14.77 15.58 -56.84
CA THR A 34 -16.11 16.20 -56.84
C THR A 34 -17.20 15.17 -57.14
N ILE A 35 -18.21 15.09 -56.27
CA ILE A 35 -19.41 14.27 -56.41
C ILE A 35 -20.61 15.22 -56.49
N SER A 36 -21.20 15.36 -57.68
CA SER A 36 -22.33 16.28 -57.92
C SER A 36 -23.69 15.78 -57.41
N GLY A 37 -23.71 14.75 -56.57
CA GLY A 37 -24.90 14.03 -56.11
C GLY A 37 -25.31 12.84 -56.98
N GLY A 38 -26.41 12.18 -56.62
CA GLY A 38 -26.96 11.00 -57.29
C GLY A 38 -26.63 9.66 -56.62
N ASN A 39 -26.79 8.56 -57.36
CA ASN A 39 -26.63 7.20 -56.84
C ASN A 39 -25.15 6.78 -56.76
N VAL A 40 -24.68 6.48 -55.55
CA VAL A 40 -23.36 5.90 -55.26
C VAL A 40 -23.48 4.38 -55.19
N ILE A 41 -23.04 3.70 -56.26
CA ILE A 41 -23.22 2.26 -56.45
C ILE A 41 -21.85 1.55 -56.39
N ASN A 42 -21.67 0.66 -55.41
CA ASN A 42 -20.53 -0.26 -55.29
C ASN A 42 -19.15 0.42 -55.37
N GLN A 43 -19.04 1.61 -54.79
CA GLN A 43 -17.80 2.40 -54.77
C GLN A 43 -16.95 2.10 -53.53
N THR A 44 -15.64 2.32 -53.66
CA THR A 44 -14.71 2.42 -52.54
C THR A 44 -14.01 3.78 -52.61
N TRP A 45 -14.23 4.61 -51.59
CA TRP A 45 -13.56 5.90 -51.44
C TRP A 45 -12.26 5.69 -50.68
N THR A 46 -11.17 6.25 -51.22
CA THR A 46 -9.80 5.96 -50.75
C THR A 46 -9.02 7.24 -50.51
N LEU A 47 -7.97 7.14 -49.70
CA LEU A 47 -7.13 8.25 -49.28
C LEU A 47 -6.54 9.08 -50.45
N ALA A 48 -6.41 8.49 -51.64
CA ALA A 48 -5.89 9.13 -52.84
C ALA A 48 -6.87 10.09 -53.54
N GLY A 49 -8.19 9.83 -53.43
CA GLY A 49 -9.25 10.72 -53.97
C GLY A 49 -9.77 11.76 -52.98
N SER A 50 -9.20 11.79 -51.77
CA SER A 50 -9.64 12.65 -50.67
C SER A 50 -9.02 14.05 -50.76
N PRO A 51 -9.79 15.14 -50.53
CA PRO A 51 -11.18 15.16 -50.06
C PRO A 51 -12.20 14.84 -51.16
N TYR A 52 -13.24 14.10 -50.78
CA TYR A 52 -14.43 13.90 -51.63
C TYR A 52 -15.40 15.06 -51.39
N ILE A 53 -15.62 15.90 -52.40
CA ILE A 53 -16.44 17.12 -52.29
C ILE A 53 -17.85 16.82 -52.79
N VAL A 54 -18.81 16.66 -51.88
CA VAL A 54 -20.20 16.29 -52.21
C VAL A 54 -21.05 17.56 -52.34
N GLN A 55 -21.49 17.87 -53.56
CA GLN A 55 -22.16 19.13 -53.90
C GLN A 55 -23.69 19.05 -53.89
N GLY A 56 -24.24 17.83 -53.89
CA GLY A 56 -25.67 17.59 -53.83
C GLY A 56 -25.97 16.16 -53.37
N ASP A 57 -27.24 15.88 -53.09
CA ASP A 57 -27.66 14.67 -52.37
C ASP A 57 -27.10 13.38 -52.96
N ILE A 58 -26.54 12.51 -52.11
CA ILE A 58 -26.10 11.18 -52.50
C ILE A 58 -26.96 10.09 -51.85
N ILE A 59 -27.33 9.10 -52.67
CA ILE A 59 -28.07 7.92 -52.24
C ILE A 59 -27.16 6.71 -52.44
N ILE A 60 -27.05 5.82 -51.46
CA ILE A 60 -26.48 4.47 -51.61
C ILE A 60 -27.66 3.51 -51.80
N PRO A 61 -27.99 3.05 -53.02
CA PRO A 61 -29.21 2.27 -53.25
C PRO A 61 -29.23 0.92 -52.54
N ALA A 62 -30.44 0.40 -52.26
CA ALA A 62 -30.62 -0.93 -51.68
C ALA A 62 -29.92 -2.01 -52.52
N GLY A 63 -29.26 -2.96 -51.85
CA GLY A 63 -28.44 -4.00 -52.49
C GLY A 63 -27.07 -3.53 -53.01
N THR A 64 -26.67 -2.27 -52.75
CA THR A 64 -25.35 -1.73 -53.15
C THR A 64 -24.56 -1.26 -51.94
N LYS A 65 -23.24 -1.03 -52.11
CA LYS A 65 -22.33 -0.63 -51.03
C LYS A 65 -21.55 0.65 -51.36
N LEU A 66 -21.36 1.52 -50.39
CA LEU A 66 -20.22 2.46 -50.34
C LEU A 66 -19.27 2.01 -49.23
N THR A 67 -18.00 1.83 -49.58
CA THR A 67 -16.92 1.62 -48.60
C THR A 67 -16.09 2.90 -48.49
N VAL A 68 -15.76 3.33 -47.28
CA VAL A 68 -14.90 4.50 -47.04
C VAL A 68 -13.71 4.07 -46.20
N GLU A 69 -12.52 4.08 -46.80
CA GLU A 69 -11.29 3.60 -46.18
C GLU A 69 -10.64 4.63 -45.23
N ALA A 70 -9.68 4.18 -44.42
CA ALA A 70 -9.03 4.98 -43.38
C ALA A 70 -8.44 6.32 -43.88
N GLY A 71 -8.55 7.36 -43.06
CA GLY A 71 -8.01 8.69 -43.33
C GLY A 71 -8.77 9.51 -44.40
N VAL A 72 -9.85 8.98 -44.98
CA VAL A 72 -10.64 9.70 -45.98
C VAL A 72 -11.42 10.85 -45.33
N GLU A 73 -11.26 12.03 -45.91
CA GLU A 73 -12.09 13.21 -45.68
C GLU A 73 -13.18 13.32 -46.76
N VAL A 74 -14.40 13.64 -46.34
CA VAL A 74 -15.58 13.95 -47.16
C VAL A 74 -16.10 15.32 -46.73
N GLU A 75 -16.16 16.27 -47.68
CA GLU A 75 -16.65 17.62 -47.45
C GLU A 75 -17.99 17.83 -48.18
N PHE A 76 -19.07 17.94 -47.42
CA PHE A 76 -20.42 18.19 -47.90
C PHE A 76 -20.66 19.70 -48.06
N ALA A 77 -21.14 20.13 -49.22
CA ALA A 77 -21.43 21.54 -49.48
C ALA A 77 -22.48 22.10 -48.51
N GLY A 78 -22.37 23.39 -48.21
CA GLY A 78 -23.27 24.10 -47.30
C GLY A 78 -24.68 24.34 -47.85
N THR A 79 -24.88 24.06 -49.13
CA THR A 79 -26.13 24.18 -49.89
C THR A 79 -26.21 23.02 -50.87
N ASP A 80 -27.35 22.35 -50.98
CA ASP A 80 -27.58 21.35 -52.04
C ASP A 80 -27.70 22.03 -53.42
N ALA A 81 -26.93 21.54 -54.39
CA ALA A 81 -26.98 21.98 -55.78
C ALA A 81 -28.11 21.34 -56.61
N GLN A 82 -28.75 20.27 -56.11
CA GLN A 82 -29.88 19.61 -56.78
C GLN A 82 -31.25 20.18 -56.35
N SER A 83 -31.30 20.82 -55.18
CA SER A 83 -32.51 21.30 -54.49
C SER A 83 -33.54 20.18 -54.26
N SER A 84 -33.10 19.03 -53.76
CA SER A 84 -33.88 17.79 -53.59
C SER A 84 -34.04 17.34 -52.12
N GLY A 85 -33.87 16.05 -51.84
CA GLY A 85 -33.76 15.54 -50.47
C GLY A 85 -35.00 15.65 -49.56
N LEU A 86 -34.73 15.66 -48.25
CA LEU A 86 -35.64 15.97 -47.14
C LEU A 86 -35.56 17.47 -46.77
N ASP A 87 -34.41 18.11 -46.98
CA ASP A 87 -34.18 19.55 -46.87
C ASP A 87 -33.49 20.06 -48.15
N PRO A 88 -34.23 20.66 -49.12
CA PRO A 88 -33.68 21.13 -50.39
C PRO A 88 -32.71 22.32 -50.26
N THR A 89 -32.29 22.67 -49.04
CA THR A 89 -31.21 23.62 -48.77
C THR A 89 -29.93 22.95 -48.30
N LYS A 90 -29.87 21.61 -48.14
CA LYS A 90 -28.75 20.88 -47.50
C LYS A 90 -28.41 19.57 -48.18
N VAL A 91 -27.12 19.34 -48.41
CA VAL A 91 -26.65 18.04 -48.94
C VAL A 91 -26.89 16.91 -47.94
N GLU A 92 -27.47 15.82 -48.44
CA GLU A 92 -27.78 14.60 -47.70
C GLU A 92 -26.90 13.39 -48.11
N MET A 93 -26.63 12.49 -47.17
CA MET A 93 -26.12 11.14 -47.44
C MET A 93 -27.16 10.10 -47.02
N THR A 94 -28.00 9.67 -47.96
CA THR A 94 -29.07 8.69 -47.72
C THR A 94 -28.60 7.25 -47.96
N VAL A 95 -28.62 6.44 -46.91
CA VAL A 95 -28.18 5.03 -46.92
C VAL A 95 -29.40 4.11 -47.03
N ARG A 96 -29.56 3.44 -48.19
CA ARG A 96 -30.59 2.41 -48.43
C ARG A 96 -30.00 1.01 -48.63
N GLY A 97 -28.75 0.94 -49.08
CA GLY A 97 -27.89 -0.23 -49.09
C GLY A 97 -26.94 -0.24 -47.88
N THR A 98 -25.64 -0.43 -48.12
CA THR A 98 -24.62 -0.51 -47.06
C THR A 98 -23.64 0.67 -47.12
N LEU A 99 -23.46 1.38 -46.00
CA LEU A 99 -22.32 2.28 -45.78
C LEU A 99 -21.34 1.64 -44.79
N ASP A 100 -20.09 1.48 -45.20
CA ASP A 100 -19.05 0.72 -44.48
C ASP A 100 -17.80 1.59 -44.29
N VAL A 101 -17.65 2.19 -43.11
CA VAL A 101 -16.61 3.19 -42.82
C VAL A 101 -15.52 2.59 -41.93
N LYS A 102 -14.29 2.52 -42.45
CA LYS A 102 -13.15 1.82 -41.85
C LYS A 102 -12.02 2.77 -41.41
N GLY A 103 -12.34 3.75 -40.57
CA GLY A 103 -11.32 4.58 -39.94
C GLY A 103 -10.44 3.78 -38.97
N THR A 104 -9.27 4.32 -38.62
CA THR A 104 -8.41 3.80 -37.55
C THR A 104 -8.04 4.90 -36.57
N ALA A 105 -7.51 4.56 -35.39
CA ALA A 105 -7.15 5.56 -34.38
C ALA A 105 -6.05 6.54 -34.88
N ALA A 106 -5.17 6.08 -35.77
CA ALA A 106 -4.13 6.89 -36.41
C ALA A 106 -4.59 7.57 -37.72
N SER A 107 -5.76 7.21 -38.25
CA SER A 107 -6.31 7.74 -39.51
C SER A 107 -7.84 7.61 -39.51
N PRO A 108 -8.55 8.43 -38.72
CA PRO A 108 -10.01 8.43 -38.70
C PRO A 108 -10.59 8.89 -40.04
N VAL A 109 -11.83 8.51 -40.32
CA VAL A 109 -12.60 9.07 -41.44
C VAL A 109 -13.31 10.33 -40.95
N LEU A 110 -13.36 11.38 -41.78
CA LEU A 110 -13.93 12.67 -41.42
C LEU A 110 -15.01 13.11 -42.41
N PHE A 111 -16.26 13.15 -41.95
CA PHE A 111 -17.40 13.76 -42.65
C PHE A 111 -17.61 15.17 -42.08
N ARG A 112 -17.53 16.20 -42.92
CA ARG A 112 -17.66 17.60 -42.48
C ARG A 112 -18.38 18.48 -43.49
N SER A 113 -18.83 19.65 -43.05
CA SER A 113 -19.20 20.76 -43.94
C SER A 113 -18.49 22.06 -43.52
N PRO A 114 -18.15 22.96 -44.46
CA PRO A 114 -17.77 24.34 -44.13
C PRO A 114 -18.95 25.19 -43.65
N ALA A 115 -20.20 24.70 -43.78
CA ALA A 115 -21.39 25.30 -43.18
C ALA A 115 -22.20 24.23 -42.41
N THR A 116 -23.41 23.86 -42.84
CA THR A 116 -24.22 22.83 -42.18
C THR A 116 -24.98 21.98 -43.19
N PHE A 117 -24.45 20.79 -43.47
CA PHE A 117 -25.11 19.74 -44.27
C PHE A 117 -26.16 18.99 -43.43
N TYR A 118 -26.99 18.16 -44.05
CA TYR A 118 -28.13 17.56 -43.34
C TYR A 118 -27.70 16.44 -42.37
N GLY A 119 -26.88 15.50 -42.84
CA GLY A 119 -26.42 14.36 -42.05
C GLY A 119 -26.34 13.05 -42.84
N VAL A 120 -26.00 11.97 -42.13
CA VAL A 120 -26.16 10.59 -42.62
C VAL A 120 -27.58 10.11 -42.29
N VAL A 121 -28.36 9.78 -43.32
CA VAL A 121 -29.79 9.45 -43.22
C VAL A 121 -30.02 7.97 -43.48
N VAL A 122 -30.89 7.35 -42.69
CA VAL A 122 -31.40 5.99 -42.92
C VAL A 122 -32.93 6.03 -42.95
N ASP A 123 -33.51 5.60 -44.07
CA ASP A 123 -34.96 5.71 -44.34
C ASP A 123 -35.64 4.39 -44.77
N VAL A 124 -34.91 3.28 -44.84
CA VAL A 124 -35.44 1.94 -45.17
C VAL A 124 -34.92 0.86 -44.23
N VAL A 125 -35.72 -0.20 -44.04
CA VAL A 125 -35.40 -1.34 -43.16
C VAL A 125 -34.26 -2.23 -43.66
N THR A 126 -33.84 -2.10 -44.93
CA THR A 126 -32.76 -2.88 -45.54
C THR A 126 -31.38 -2.24 -45.41
N ALA A 127 -31.30 -1.04 -44.84
CA ALA A 127 -30.05 -0.29 -44.75
C ALA A 127 -29.11 -0.89 -43.70
N ALA A 128 -27.83 -0.98 -44.04
CA ALA A 128 -26.76 -1.33 -43.11
C ALA A 128 -25.77 -0.17 -43.01
N LEU A 129 -25.33 0.11 -41.79
CA LEU A 129 -24.39 1.18 -41.49
C LEU A 129 -23.37 0.64 -40.51
N HIS A 130 -22.11 0.59 -40.93
CA HIS A 130 -20.97 0.27 -40.07
C HIS A 130 -20.09 1.51 -39.96
N THR A 131 -19.83 1.92 -38.73
CA THR A 131 -18.92 3.00 -38.40
C THR A 131 -17.75 2.45 -37.58
N THR A 132 -16.54 2.93 -37.85
CA THR A 132 -15.34 2.70 -37.05
C THR A 132 -14.41 3.89 -37.26
N LYS A 133 -13.99 4.53 -36.17
CA LYS A 133 -13.28 5.82 -36.11
C LYS A 133 -13.77 6.85 -37.14
N LEU A 134 -15.10 7.03 -37.23
CA LEU A 134 -15.74 8.07 -38.03
C LEU A 134 -15.99 9.32 -37.17
N THR A 135 -15.56 10.49 -37.62
CA THR A 135 -16.01 11.78 -37.09
C THR A 135 -17.01 12.42 -38.05
N VAL A 136 -18.20 12.78 -37.56
CA VAL A 136 -19.18 13.61 -38.28
C VAL A 136 -19.25 14.98 -37.60
N GLN A 137 -19.12 16.06 -38.35
CA GLN A 137 -19.16 17.42 -37.77
C GLN A 137 -19.83 18.47 -38.65
N ASN A 138 -20.39 19.48 -37.99
CA ASN A 138 -21.09 20.61 -38.61
C ASN A 138 -22.30 20.14 -39.46
N SER A 139 -23.20 19.40 -38.82
CA SER A 139 -24.37 18.74 -39.41
C SER A 139 -25.68 19.21 -38.76
N LEU A 140 -26.83 19.08 -39.43
CA LEU A 140 -28.14 19.25 -38.78
C LEU A 140 -28.38 18.08 -37.81
N TYR A 141 -28.18 16.86 -38.30
CA TYR A 141 -28.10 15.62 -37.55
C TYR A 141 -26.78 14.91 -37.87
N GLY A 142 -26.02 14.45 -36.88
CA GLY A 142 -24.88 13.56 -37.18
C GLY A 142 -25.36 12.28 -37.89
N PHE A 143 -26.38 11.65 -37.31
CA PHE A 143 -27.14 10.55 -37.90
C PHE A 143 -28.66 10.75 -37.70
N ARG A 144 -29.46 10.47 -38.73
CA ARG A 144 -30.93 10.47 -38.67
C ARG A 144 -31.49 9.12 -39.13
N ILE A 145 -31.91 8.31 -38.17
CA ILE A 145 -32.46 6.97 -38.39
C ILE A 145 -34.00 7.05 -38.32
N SER A 146 -34.67 6.81 -39.44
CA SER A 146 -36.14 6.94 -39.56
C SER A 146 -36.89 5.64 -39.87
N ALA A 147 -36.17 4.60 -40.28
CA ALA A 147 -36.64 3.22 -40.36
C ALA A 147 -35.46 2.25 -40.14
N GLY A 148 -35.74 0.97 -39.91
CA GLY A 148 -34.74 -0.08 -39.73
C GLY A 148 -34.10 -0.12 -38.34
N THR A 149 -33.06 -0.93 -38.21
CA THR A 149 -32.32 -1.13 -36.95
C THR A 149 -30.82 -1.10 -37.24
N VAL A 150 -30.13 -0.04 -36.85
CA VAL A 150 -28.70 0.18 -37.17
C VAL A 150 -27.78 -0.12 -35.99
N THR A 151 -26.48 -0.31 -36.25
CA THR A 151 -25.44 -0.42 -35.20
C THR A 151 -24.37 0.62 -35.45
N LEU A 152 -24.41 1.71 -34.69
CA LEU A 152 -23.40 2.76 -34.72
C LEU A 152 -22.31 2.42 -33.69
N ASN A 153 -21.08 2.23 -34.14
CA ASN A 153 -19.93 1.92 -33.30
C ASN A 153 -18.81 2.94 -33.50
N ASP A 154 -18.08 3.26 -32.42
CA ASP A 154 -16.78 3.91 -32.46
C ASP A 154 -16.74 5.16 -33.36
N PHE A 155 -17.59 6.14 -33.04
CA PHE A 155 -17.78 7.35 -33.82
C PHE A 155 -17.84 8.61 -32.93
N VAL A 156 -17.55 9.76 -33.55
CA VAL A 156 -17.69 11.08 -32.94
C VAL A 156 -18.76 11.86 -33.70
N THR A 157 -19.67 12.54 -33.00
CA THR A 157 -20.51 13.61 -33.59
C THR A 157 -20.28 14.91 -32.83
N GLN A 158 -20.06 16.02 -33.55
CA GLN A 158 -19.83 17.32 -32.92
C GLN A 158 -20.37 18.51 -33.73
N ASN A 159 -20.70 19.61 -33.03
CA ASN A 159 -21.22 20.85 -33.62
C ASN A 159 -22.52 20.67 -34.42
N ASN A 160 -23.42 19.79 -33.97
CA ASN A 160 -24.69 19.55 -34.67
C ASN A 160 -25.70 20.67 -34.37
N THR A 161 -26.54 21.09 -35.32
CA THR A 161 -27.54 22.15 -35.05
C THR A 161 -28.87 21.61 -34.50
N THR A 162 -29.12 20.30 -34.46
CA THR A 162 -30.31 19.73 -33.82
C THR A 162 -30.03 18.48 -32.98
N ALA A 163 -29.30 17.47 -33.49
CA ALA A 163 -28.88 16.35 -32.65
C ALA A 163 -27.60 15.64 -33.15
N GLY A 164 -26.88 14.98 -32.25
CA GLY A 164 -25.83 14.03 -32.64
C GLY A 164 -26.41 12.79 -33.32
N VAL A 165 -27.39 12.15 -32.68
CA VAL A 165 -28.19 11.05 -33.28
C VAL A 165 -29.68 11.29 -33.04
N LEU A 166 -30.48 11.18 -34.09
CA LEU A 166 -31.95 11.17 -34.04
C LEU A 166 -32.49 9.81 -34.49
N PHE A 167 -33.20 9.11 -33.60
CA PHE A 167 -34.06 7.97 -33.91
C PHE A 167 -35.51 8.45 -33.98
N THR A 168 -36.19 8.24 -35.11
CA THR A 168 -37.57 8.68 -35.34
C THR A 168 -38.32 7.74 -36.29
N GLY A 169 -39.56 8.04 -36.66
CA GLY A 169 -40.38 7.16 -37.50
C GLY A 169 -40.61 5.81 -36.82
N SER A 170 -40.03 4.76 -37.40
CA SER A 170 -39.91 3.40 -36.84
C SER A 170 -38.44 2.94 -36.70
N GLY A 171 -37.48 3.85 -36.83
CA GLY A 171 -36.04 3.55 -36.77
C GLY A 171 -35.52 3.37 -35.35
N GLY A 172 -34.85 2.26 -35.09
CA GLY A 172 -34.14 1.96 -33.84
C GLY A 172 -32.67 1.55 -34.08
N GLY A 173 -32.01 1.01 -33.06
CA GLY A 173 -30.63 0.55 -33.21
C GLY A 173 -29.80 0.51 -31.93
N SER A 174 -28.49 0.53 -32.10
CA SER A 174 -27.52 0.66 -31.01
C SER A 174 -26.48 1.75 -31.28
N ILE A 175 -25.98 2.34 -30.19
CA ILE A 175 -24.84 3.26 -30.14
C ILE A 175 -23.80 2.63 -29.21
N THR A 176 -22.58 2.46 -29.69
CA THR A 176 -21.48 1.82 -28.95
C THR A 176 -20.19 2.61 -29.09
N ASN A 177 -19.42 2.74 -28.00
CA ASN A 177 -18.07 3.31 -27.99
C ASN A 177 -17.93 4.73 -28.59
N ALA A 178 -18.97 5.57 -28.45
CA ALA A 178 -19.09 6.83 -29.17
C ALA A 178 -18.85 8.08 -28.30
N LEU A 179 -18.52 9.21 -28.94
CA LEU A 179 -18.46 10.55 -28.34
C LEU A 179 -19.44 11.50 -29.03
N ILE A 180 -20.48 11.91 -28.32
CA ILE A 180 -21.58 12.73 -28.84
C ILE A 180 -21.60 14.06 -28.12
N ARG A 181 -21.18 15.14 -28.79
CA ARG A 181 -20.96 16.43 -28.11
C ARG A 181 -21.37 17.67 -28.87
N GLN A 182 -21.44 18.80 -28.15
CA GLN A 182 -21.54 20.15 -28.70
C GLN A 182 -22.72 20.34 -29.68
N SER A 183 -23.82 19.62 -29.47
CA SER A 183 -25.03 19.78 -30.27
C SER A 183 -25.88 20.94 -29.72
N GLN A 184 -26.40 21.78 -30.61
CA GLN A 184 -27.30 22.90 -30.30
C GLN A 184 -28.75 22.45 -30.01
N GLY A 185 -28.97 21.13 -29.95
CA GLY A 185 -30.14 20.50 -29.36
C GLY A 185 -29.71 19.36 -28.44
N HIS A 186 -30.16 18.14 -28.73
CA HIS A 186 -29.88 16.95 -27.90
C HIS A 186 -28.58 16.26 -28.31
N GLY A 187 -27.95 15.50 -27.40
CA GLY A 187 -26.91 14.54 -27.79
C GLY A 187 -27.51 13.40 -28.61
N VAL A 188 -28.35 12.58 -27.97
CA VAL A 188 -29.20 11.57 -28.61
C VAL A 188 -30.66 11.95 -28.40
N SER A 189 -31.47 11.88 -29.46
CA SER A 189 -32.92 12.02 -29.40
C SER A 189 -33.58 10.75 -29.90
N VAL A 190 -34.46 10.17 -29.08
CA VAL A 190 -35.35 9.06 -29.45
C VAL A 190 -36.76 9.62 -29.46
N ALA A 191 -37.37 9.66 -30.64
CA ALA A 191 -38.66 10.30 -30.92
C ALA A 191 -39.42 9.55 -32.04
N PRO A 192 -39.79 8.27 -31.84
CA PRO A 192 -40.63 7.53 -32.78
C PRO A 192 -42.01 8.16 -32.95
N THR A 193 -42.54 8.01 -34.18
CA THR A 193 -43.90 8.42 -34.56
C THR A 193 -44.80 7.23 -34.87
N THR A 194 -44.23 6.03 -35.05
CA THR A 194 -44.97 4.79 -35.34
C THR A 194 -44.30 3.56 -34.72
N GLY A 195 -45.11 2.64 -34.19
CA GLY A 195 -44.65 1.34 -33.70
C GLY A 195 -43.82 1.41 -32.41
N THR A 196 -43.00 0.39 -32.18
CA THR A 196 -42.11 0.28 -31.01
C THR A 196 -40.66 0.38 -31.47
N VAL A 197 -39.97 1.42 -31.01
CA VAL A 197 -38.54 1.64 -31.24
C VAL A 197 -37.76 1.31 -29.97
N ASN A 198 -36.75 0.45 -30.13
CA ASN A 198 -35.80 0.11 -29.08
C ASN A 198 -34.42 0.68 -29.45
N VAL A 199 -33.75 1.32 -28.49
CA VAL A 199 -32.39 1.87 -28.65
C VAL A 199 -31.51 1.45 -27.48
N SER A 200 -30.31 0.94 -27.75
CA SER A 200 -29.27 0.75 -26.73
C SER A 200 -28.13 1.74 -26.90
N ILE A 201 -27.59 2.24 -25.79
CA ILE A 201 -26.44 3.14 -25.72
C ILE A 201 -25.43 2.50 -24.77
N THR A 202 -24.19 2.26 -25.22
CA THR A 202 -23.16 1.60 -24.40
C THR A 202 -21.76 2.15 -24.63
N GLY A 203 -20.94 2.24 -23.57
CA GLY A 203 -19.55 2.72 -23.66
C GLY A 203 -19.42 4.14 -24.24
N THR A 204 -20.42 5.01 -23.99
CA THR A 204 -20.62 6.24 -24.79
C THR A 204 -20.57 7.50 -23.93
N GLU A 205 -19.76 8.47 -24.35
CA GLU A 205 -19.69 9.82 -23.79
C GLU A 205 -20.73 10.73 -24.47
N ILE A 206 -21.54 11.45 -23.68
CA ILE A 206 -22.56 12.38 -24.19
C ILE A 206 -22.44 13.71 -23.45
N GLN A 207 -21.82 14.71 -24.07
CA GLN A 207 -21.40 15.90 -23.32
C GLN A 207 -21.52 17.27 -24.02
N SER A 208 -21.69 18.33 -23.21
CA SER A 208 -21.71 19.73 -23.66
C SER A 208 -22.79 20.06 -24.72
N ASN A 209 -23.93 19.36 -24.71
CA ASN A 209 -25.08 19.66 -25.58
C ASN A 209 -26.00 20.71 -24.92
N THR A 210 -26.70 21.53 -25.69
CA THR A 210 -27.47 22.69 -25.16
C THR A 210 -28.87 22.34 -24.66
N LEU A 211 -29.41 21.17 -25.01
CA LEU A 211 -30.60 20.59 -24.37
C LEU A 211 -30.17 19.38 -23.53
N ASP A 212 -30.87 18.26 -23.66
CA ASP A 212 -30.56 17.03 -22.91
C ASP A 212 -29.44 16.21 -23.56
N GLY A 213 -28.69 15.47 -22.74
CA GLY A 213 -27.76 14.44 -23.22
C GLY A 213 -28.51 13.36 -24.00
N VAL A 214 -29.50 12.72 -23.36
CA VAL A 214 -30.44 11.79 -24.01
C VAL A 214 -31.87 12.26 -23.76
N ASN A 215 -32.59 12.59 -24.83
CA ASN A 215 -34.04 12.82 -24.79
C ASN A 215 -34.79 11.57 -25.29
N VAL A 216 -35.59 10.97 -24.41
CA VAL A 216 -36.50 9.87 -24.72
C VAL A 216 -37.93 10.41 -24.74
N SER A 217 -38.51 10.42 -25.92
CA SER A 217 -39.85 10.92 -26.22
C SER A 217 -40.59 9.98 -27.15
N SER A 218 -41.91 10.13 -27.28
CA SER A 218 -42.73 9.38 -28.22
C SER A 218 -43.97 10.20 -28.62
N SER A 219 -44.70 9.76 -29.64
CA SER A 219 -45.87 10.47 -30.15
C SER A 219 -46.96 9.53 -30.65
N GLY A 220 -48.22 10.00 -30.62
CA GLY A 220 -49.38 9.20 -31.02
C GLY A 220 -49.54 7.95 -30.15
N ILE A 221 -49.42 6.77 -30.77
CA ILE A 221 -49.44 5.45 -30.12
C ILE A 221 -48.07 4.77 -30.12
N ALA A 222 -46.99 5.51 -30.41
CA ALA A 222 -45.65 4.96 -30.48
C ALA A 222 -45.07 4.66 -29.09
N THR A 223 -44.15 3.69 -29.05
CA THR A 223 -43.40 3.30 -27.85
C THR A 223 -41.92 3.52 -28.09
N ALA A 224 -41.27 4.28 -27.21
CA ALA A 224 -39.81 4.44 -27.17
C ALA A 224 -39.24 3.69 -25.95
N ASN A 225 -38.29 2.78 -26.17
CA ASN A 225 -37.58 2.08 -25.11
C ASN A 225 -36.07 2.29 -25.25
N VAL A 226 -35.42 2.77 -24.19
CA VAL A 226 -33.97 3.07 -24.22
C VAL A 226 -33.24 2.35 -23.09
N THR A 227 -32.13 1.69 -23.40
CA THR A 227 -31.20 1.14 -22.40
C THR A 227 -29.87 1.87 -22.48
N ILE A 228 -29.40 2.40 -21.35
CA ILE A 228 -28.12 3.12 -21.24
C ILE A 228 -27.25 2.34 -20.26
N ASN A 229 -26.08 1.89 -20.70
CA ASN A 229 -25.13 1.11 -19.88
C ASN A 229 -23.70 1.63 -20.08
N GLN A 230 -22.90 1.82 -19.03
CA GLN A 230 -21.52 2.34 -19.18
C GLN A 230 -21.45 3.62 -20.03
N ALA A 231 -22.27 4.61 -19.69
CA ALA A 231 -22.25 5.93 -20.32
C ALA A 231 -21.70 7.00 -19.36
N THR A 232 -21.07 8.04 -19.92
CA THR A 232 -20.72 9.25 -19.16
C THR A 232 -21.46 10.44 -19.76
N ILE A 233 -22.39 11.02 -19.01
CA ILE A 233 -23.29 12.08 -19.48
C ILE A 233 -22.97 13.39 -18.75
N HIS A 234 -22.24 14.29 -19.42
CA HIS A 234 -21.54 15.39 -18.77
C HIS A 234 -21.90 16.78 -19.31
N GLN A 235 -22.14 17.76 -18.42
CA GLN A 235 -22.22 19.18 -18.77
C GLN A 235 -23.27 19.51 -19.87
N ASN A 236 -24.38 18.78 -19.95
CA ASN A 236 -25.48 19.13 -20.85
C ASN A 236 -26.34 20.22 -20.19
N THR A 237 -26.74 21.25 -20.93
CA THR A 237 -27.33 22.47 -20.36
C THR A 237 -28.77 22.27 -19.83
N ASN A 238 -29.50 21.28 -20.36
CA ASN A 238 -30.70 20.75 -19.70
C ASN A 238 -30.36 19.44 -18.98
N ASN A 239 -31.08 18.33 -19.17
CA ASN A 239 -30.90 17.16 -18.32
C ASN A 239 -29.88 16.16 -18.89
N GLY A 240 -29.32 15.28 -18.07
CA GLY A 240 -28.50 14.17 -18.56
C GLY A 240 -29.35 13.18 -19.37
N VAL A 241 -30.43 12.68 -18.76
CA VAL A 241 -31.47 11.90 -19.44
C VAL A 241 -32.85 12.49 -19.11
N THR A 242 -33.66 12.74 -20.13
CA THR A 242 -35.07 13.12 -20.02
C THR A 242 -35.95 11.99 -20.56
N VAL A 243 -36.99 11.59 -19.83
CA VAL A 243 -38.05 10.69 -20.33
C VAL A 243 -39.41 11.40 -20.29
N SER A 244 -40.14 11.41 -21.41
CA SER A 244 -41.45 12.06 -21.53
C SER A 244 -42.35 11.36 -22.56
N ALA A 245 -43.68 11.43 -22.38
CA ALA A 245 -44.64 10.93 -23.37
C ALA A 245 -45.95 11.75 -23.32
N PRO A 246 -46.58 12.10 -24.45
CA PRO A 246 -47.95 12.60 -24.49
C PRO A 246 -48.97 11.50 -24.20
N ALA A 247 -50.20 11.86 -23.86
CA ALA A 247 -51.27 10.91 -23.58
C ALA A 247 -51.50 9.95 -24.77
N GLY A 248 -51.53 8.65 -24.49
CA GLY A 248 -51.64 7.57 -25.49
C GLY A 248 -50.30 6.98 -25.95
N ALA A 249 -49.17 7.66 -25.71
CA ALA A 249 -47.84 7.17 -26.06
C ALA A 249 -47.09 6.60 -24.83
N THR A 250 -46.04 5.82 -25.08
CA THR A 250 -45.19 5.22 -24.04
C THR A 250 -43.73 5.61 -24.23
N ALA A 251 -43.01 5.92 -23.15
CA ALA A 251 -41.57 6.16 -23.16
C ALA A 251 -40.90 5.54 -21.92
N SER A 252 -39.89 4.69 -22.13
CA SER A 252 -39.15 4.03 -21.06
C SER A 252 -37.64 4.23 -21.20
N ALA A 253 -36.96 4.36 -20.07
CA ALA A 253 -35.50 4.26 -20.01
C ALA A 253 -35.01 3.46 -18.79
N VAL A 254 -33.96 2.67 -19.02
CA VAL A 254 -33.21 1.92 -18.00
C VAL A 254 -31.77 2.41 -18.03
N VAL A 255 -31.25 2.88 -16.89
CA VAL A 255 -29.91 3.47 -16.79
C VAL A 255 -29.05 2.64 -15.83
N LYS A 256 -27.94 2.08 -16.33
CA LYS A 256 -27.05 1.19 -15.57
C LYS A 256 -25.59 1.56 -15.74
N ASN A 257 -24.76 1.30 -14.72
CA ASN A 257 -23.30 1.49 -14.77
C ASN A 257 -22.88 2.87 -15.33
N THR A 258 -23.63 3.92 -15.02
CA THR A 258 -23.58 5.21 -15.75
C THR A 258 -23.28 6.36 -14.80
N ILE A 259 -22.43 7.30 -15.26
CA ILE A 259 -22.09 8.51 -14.54
C ILE A 259 -22.80 9.70 -15.20
N PHE A 260 -23.47 10.55 -14.43
CA PHE A 260 -24.09 11.77 -14.94
C PHE A 260 -23.73 12.99 -14.09
N THR A 261 -23.09 13.99 -14.71
CA THR A 261 -22.43 15.09 -13.99
C THR A 261 -22.57 16.45 -14.66
N ASN A 262 -22.63 17.51 -13.85
CA ASN A 262 -22.68 18.91 -14.31
C ASN A 262 -23.86 19.25 -15.25
N ASN A 263 -24.89 18.41 -15.33
CA ASN A 263 -26.12 18.71 -16.06
C ASN A 263 -27.05 19.57 -15.18
N LYS A 264 -28.21 20.00 -15.70
CA LYS A 264 -29.25 20.64 -14.87
C LYS A 264 -29.90 19.64 -13.92
N ILE A 265 -30.51 18.59 -14.46
CA ILE A 265 -30.93 17.40 -13.70
C ILE A 265 -30.19 16.21 -14.30
N GLY A 266 -29.60 15.35 -13.48
CA GLY A 266 -28.92 14.15 -13.99
C GLY A 266 -29.88 13.21 -14.72
N LEU A 267 -30.87 12.68 -13.99
CA LEU A 267 -31.93 11.82 -14.54
C LEU A 267 -33.33 12.41 -14.24
N TYR A 268 -34.12 12.70 -15.27
CA TYR A 268 -35.44 13.35 -15.15
C TYR A 268 -36.55 12.55 -15.85
N ARG A 269 -37.65 12.28 -15.14
CA ARG A 269 -38.90 11.79 -15.72
C ARG A 269 -40.00 12.85 -15.67
N ASN A 270 -40.56 13.19 -16.82
CA ASN A 270 -41.87 13.84 -16.89
C ASN A 270 -42.96 12.77 -16.75
N ALA A 271 -43.84 12.92 -15.75
CA ALA A 271 -44.94 12.00 -15.46
C ALA A 271 -46.31 12.51 -15.96
N ALA A 272 -46.35 13.66 -16.64
CA ALA A 272 -47.58 14.20 -17.22
C ALA A 272 -47.82 13.68 -18.64
N GLY A 273 -49.06 13.25 -18.93
CA GLY A 273 -49.50 12.84 -20.27
C GLY A 273 -49.60 11.33 -20.43
N GLY A 274 -48.56 10.70 -20.95
CA GLY A 274 -48.51 9.28 -21.32
C GLY A 274 -47.88 8.37 -20.27
N THR A 275 -47.59 7.13 -20.67
CA THR A 275 -46.97 6.13 -19.79
C THR A 275 -45.45 6.30 -19.80
N THR A 276 -44.87 6.81 -18.71
CA THR A 276 -43.42 7.04 -18.60
C THR A 276 -42.76 6.24 -17.46
N SER A 277 -41.61 5.63 -17.75
CA SER A 277 -40.78 4.92 -16.76
C SER A 277 -39.30 5.29 -16.91
N LEU A 278 -38.62 5.42 -15.77
CA LEU A 278 -37.20 5.72 -15.69
C LEU A 278 -36.66 5.03 -14.44
N SER A 279 -35.82 4.03 -14.63
CA SER A 279 -35.18 3.25 -13.56
C SER A 279 -33.66 3.39 -13.62
N MET A 280 -33.00 3.30 -12.46
CA MET A 280 -31.54 3.36 -12.37
C MET A 280 -30.98 2.32 -11.40
N SER A 281 -29.79 1.81 -11.71
CA SER A 281 -29.02 0.92 -10.84
C SER A 281 -27.52 1.04 -11.12
N TYR A 282 -26.65 1.01 -10.12
CA TYR A 282 -25.18 1.15 -10.29
C TYR A 282 -24.83 2.47 -11.00
N VAL A 283 -25.22 3.60 -10.41
CA VAL A 283 -25.00 4.93 -11.00
C VAL A 283 -24.40 5.92 -10.01
N ASN A 284 -23.63 6.87 -10.54
CA ASN A 284 -23.11 8.02 -9.80
C ASN A 284 -23.61 9.33 -10.43
N GLY A 285 -24.34 10.11 -9.64
CA GLY A 285 -24.88 11.41 -10.05
C GLY A 285 -24.26 12.53 -9.25
N TRP A 286 -23.47 13.41 -9.87
CA TRP A 286 -22.70 14.41 -9.13
C TRP A 286 -22.76 15.83 -9.71
N SER A 287 -22.87 16.84 -8.83
CA SER A 287 -22.85 18.27 -9.16
C SER A 287 -23.84 18.68 -10.28
N ASN A 288 -25.00 18.03 -10.38
CA ASN A 288 -26.06 18.45 -11.29
C ASN A 288 -26.89 19.57 -10.62
N THR A 289 -27.08 20.71 -11.32
CA THR A 289 -27.35 22.01 -10.67
C THR A 289 -28.74 22.19 -10.04
N THR A 290 -29.69 21.32 -10.38
CA THR A 290 -31.06 21.31 -9.80
C THR A 290 -31.30 20.05 -8.97
N ALA A 291 -30.89 18.88 -9.47
CA ALA A 291 -30.93 17.60 -8.76
C ALA A 291 -30.09 16.55 -9.50
N ASN A 292 -29.51 15.58 -8.79
CA ASN A 292 -28.90 14.43 -9.45
C ASN A 292 -29.98 13.54 -10.10
N TRP A 293 -31.16 13.41 -9.51
CA TRP A 293 -32.31 12.74 -10.13
C TRP A 293 -33.65 13.29 -9.64
N GLN A 294 -34.68 13.25 -10.48
CA GLN A 294 -36.03 13.72 -10.14
C GLN A 294 -37.12 12.85 -10.79
N ASN A 295 -38.18 12.56 -10.03
CA ASN A 295 -39.35 11.77 -10.41
C ASN A 295 -39.05 10.32 -10.84
N THR A 296 -37.89 9.77 -10.49
CA THR A 296 -37.44 8.41 -10.84
C THR A 296 -37.16 7.60 -9.58
N THR A 297 -37.33 6.29 -9.67
CA THR A 297 -37.12 5.35 -8.57
C THR A 297 -35.70 4.80 -8.66
N ALA A 298 -34.87 5.11 -7.65
CA ALA A 298 -33.62 4.41 -7.41
C ALA A 298 -33.93 2.94 -7.13
N SER A 299 -33.32 2.01 -7.89
CA SER A 299 -33.56 0.58 -7.70
C SER A 299 -32.51 -0.08 -6.80
N ASP A 300 -31.24 0.24 -7.03
CA ASP A 300 -30.10 -0.40 -6.38
C ASP A 300 -28.81 0.41 -6.61
N HIS A 301 -27.83 0.34 -5.70
CA HIS A 301 -26.48 0.95 -5.82
C HIS A 301 -26.45 2.36 -6.49
N VAL A 302 -27.05 3.37 -5.84
CA VAL A 302 -27.06 4.77 -6.32
C VAL A 302 -26.22 5.65 -5.40
N THR A 303 -25.28 6.43 -5.95
CA THR A 303 -24.40 7.32 -5.18
C THR A 303 -24.32 8.74 -5.76
N SER A 304 -23.80 9.68 -4.95
CA SER A 304 -23.71 11.12 -5.21
C SER A 304 -22.35 11.66 -4.76
N VAL A 305 -21.28 11.30 -5.47
CA VAL A 305 -19.89 11.62 -5.07
C VAL A 305 -19.07 12.01 -6.29
N ASN A 306 -18.12 12.95 -6.14
CA ASN A 306 -17.23 13.39 -7.22
C ASN A 306 -16.52 12.18 -7.90
N PRO A 307 -16.71 11.93 -9.21
CA PRO A 307 -16.12 10.78 -9.90
C PRO A 307 -14.61 10.93 -10.16
N LEU A 308 -13.98 12.05 -9.78
CA LEU A 308 -12.54 12.30 -9.92
C LEU A 308 -12.00 12.00 -11.34
N TYR A 309 -12.52 12.75 -12.30
CA TYR A 309 -12.04 12.74 -13.69
C TYR A 309 -10.62 13.29 -13.81
N VAL A 310 -9.85 12.81 -14.79
CA VAL A 310 -8.48 13.30 -15.07
C VAL A 310 -8.45 14.81 -15.38
N SER A 311 -9.30 15.29 -16.30
CA SER A 311 -9.41 16.72 -16.62
C SER A 311 -10.74 17.06 -17.32
N ALA A 312 -11.84 17.13 -16.57
CA ALA A 312 -13.13 17.50 -17.13
C ALA A 312 -13.15 18.93 -17.72
N PRO A 313 -13.84 19.19 -18.85
CA PRO A 313 -14.59 18.24 -19.67
C PRO A 313 -13.74 17.52 -20.74
N THR A 314 -12.45 17.86 -20.86
CA THR A 314 -11.58 17.37 -21.95
C THR A 314 -11.16 15.90 -21.86
N ASN A 315 -11.10 15.34 -20.65
CA ASN A 315 -10.82 13.93 -20.39
C ASN A 315 -11.67 13.48 -19.19
N LEU A 316 -12.72 12.71 -19.46
CA LEU A 316 -13.68 12.19 -18.49
C LEU A 316 -13.34 10.77 -18.00
N ARG A 317 -12.09 10.34 -18.18
CA ARG A 317 -11.58 9.10 -17.61
C ARG A 317 -11.49 9.19 -16.09
N LEU A 318 -11.79 8.09 -15.40
CA LEU A 318 -11.59 7.96 -13.96
C LEU A 318 -10.10 7.96 -13.57
N THR A 319 -9.76 8.59 -12.44
CA THR A 319 -8.43 8.51 -11.81
C THR A 319 -8.33 7.40 -10.76
N SER A 320 -7.12 7.09 -10.29
CA SER A 320 -6.79 5.97 -9.40
C SER A 320 -7.73 5.82 -8.20
N ASN A 321 -8.08 6.92 -7.53
CA ASN A 321 -8.88 6.94 -6.31
C ASN A 321 -10.37 7.24 -6.56
N SER A 322 -10.83 7.17 -7.81
CA SER A 322 -12.22 7.48 -8.14
C SER A 322 -13.21 6.57 -7.39
N PRO A 323 -14.27 7.12 -6.74
CA PRO A 323 -15.37 6.36 -6.16
C PRO A 323 -16.23 5.61 -7.20
N SER A 324 -16.02 5.89 -8.49
CA SER A 324 -16.73 5.23 -9.61
C SER A 324 -15.99 4.01 -10.16
N ARG A 325 -14.80 3.71 -9.62
CA ARG A 325 -14.10 2.45 -9.88
C ARG A 325 -14.72 1.31 -9.07
N PHE A 326 -14.70 0.11 -9.64
CA PHE A 326 -15.29 -1.12 -9.07
C PHE A 326 -16.77 -1.02 -8.62
N TYR A 327 -17.48 0.07 -8.94
CA TYR A 327 -18.83 0.38 -8.47
C TYR A 327 -19.94 -0.26 -9.32
N GLY A 328 -19.58 -0.96 -10.40
CA GLY A 328 -20.53 -1.63 -11.30
C GLY A 328 -21.05 -2.98 -10.80
N ASP A 329 -22.06 -3.50 -11.48
CA ASP A 329 -22.81 -4.70 -11.08
C ASP A 329 -22.03 -6.04 -11.04
N MET A 330 -20.79 -6.04 -11.51
CA MET A 330 -19.84 -7.16 -11.45
C MET A 330 -18.48 -6.70 -10.89
N GLY A 331 -18.44 -5.60 -10.14
CA GLY A 331 -17.20 -5.02 -9.61
C GLY A 331 -16.35 -4.30 -10.67
N GLN A 332 -16.94 -3.85 -11.78
CA GLN A 332 -16.25 -3.08 -12.83
C GLN A 332 -16.36 -1.56 -12.62
N ASP A 333 -15.53 -0.79 -13.33
CA ASP A 333 -15.68 0.66 -13.41
C ASP A 333 -16.99 1.05 -14.12
N ILE A 334 -17.70 2.05 -13.57
CA ILE A 334 -18.88 2.67 -14.21
C ILE A 334 -18.48 3.87 -15.08
N GLY A 335 -19.36 4.27 -16.00
CA GLY A 335 -19.08 5.30 -17.00
C GLY A 335 -18.54 4.72 -18.32
N ALA A 336 -18.26 5.61 -19.28
CA ALA A 336 -17.77 5.26 -20.61
C ALA A 336 -16.22 5.13 -20.70
N LEU A 337 -15.48 5.79 -19.80
CA LEU A 337 -14.02 5.84 -19.81
C LEU A 337 -13.45 5.26 -18.50
N PRO A 338 -13.22 3.94 -18.43
CA PRO A 338 -12.63 3.29 -17.24
C PRO A 338 -11.19 3.74 -17.00
N PHE A 339 -10.72 3.55 -15.76
CA PHE A 339 -9.36 3.87 -15.32
C PHE A 339 -8.29 3.08 -16.10
N THR A 340 -7.19 3.74 -16.47
CA THR A 340 -6.07 3.12 -17.22
C THR A 340 -4.68 3.44 -16.64
N GLY A 341 -4.59 3.80 -15.36
CA GLY A 341 -3.32 4.14 -14.68
C GLY A 341 -3.21 5.61 -14.27
N ASP A 342 -4.14 6.46 -14.69
CA ASP A 342 -4.13 7.91 -14.47
C ASP A 342 -4.28 8.27 -12.96
N PRO A 343 -3.27 8.87 -12.31
CA PRO A 343 -3.29 9.07 -10.86
C PRO A 343 -4.25 10.17 -10.41
N THR A 344 -4.87 10.00 -9.24
CA THR A 344 -5.60 11.09 -8.58
C THR A 344 -4.63 12.14 -8.04
N ASN A 345 -4.93 13.42 -8.27
CA ASN A 345 -4.12 14.53 -7.79
C ASN A 345 -4.40 14.85 -6.31
N GLY A 346 -3.68 14.19 -5.41
CA GLY A 346 -3.76 14.39 -3.95
C GLY A 346 -4.48 13.26 -3.21
N LEU A 347 -4.60 13.41 -1.88
CA LEU A 347 -5.28 12.45 -1.02
C LEU A 347 -6.76 12.81 -0.88
N LEU A 348 -7.59 12.20 -1.72
CA LEU A 348 -9.06 12.25 -1.65
C LEU A 348 -9.64 11.05 -2.42
N GLY A 349 -10.91 10.77 -2.18
CA GLY A 349 -11.58 9.62 -2.77
C GLY A 349 -11.22 8.31 -2.07
N TYR A 350 -11.22 7.23 -2.85
CA TYR A 350 -11.21 5.86 -2.36
C TYR A 350 -9.82 5.24 -2.60
N LEU A 351 -9.13 4.83 -1.53
CA LEU A 351 -7.89 4.08 -1.62
C LEU A 351 -8.22 2.61 -1.96
N TRP A 352 -7.92 2.24 -3.20
CA TRP A 352 -8.14 0.90 -3.78
C TRP A 352 -6.90 0.00 -3.77
N THR A 353 -5.80 0.48 -3.20
CA THR A 353 -4.50 -0.20 -3.09
C THR A 353 -3.80 0.21 -1.81
N ASP A 354 -3.02 -0.70 -1.21
CA ASP A 354 -2.26 -0.40 0.00
C ASP A 354 -1.41 0.87 -0.18
N THR A 355 -1.51 1.76 0.80
CA THR A 355 -0.97 3.12 0.72
C THR A 355 -0.13 3.39 1.96
N THR A 356 1.17 3.61 1.78
CA THR A 356 2.08 3.97 2.88
C THR A 356 2.45 5.45 2.78
N LEU A 357 2.11 6.22 3.81
CA LEU A 357 2.54 7.61 3.97
C LEU A 357 3.81 7.60 4.84
N THR A 358 4.84 8.32 4.39
CA THR A 358 6.18 8.33 5.01
C THR A 358 6.57 9.71 5.50
N LEU A 359 7.48 9.80 6.48
CA LEU A 359 7.91 11.08 7.05
C LEU A 359 8.42 12.09 6.00
N ALA A 360 9.01 11.60 4.90
CA ALA A 360 9.52 12.43 3.81
C ALA A 360 8.43 13.18 3.01
N GLY A 361 7.17 12.74 3.06
CA GLY A 361 6.02 13.46 2.48
C GLY A 361 5.18 14.25 3.49
N SER A 362 5.59 14.28 4.76
CA SER A 362 4.89 14.96 5.85
C SER A 362 5.10 16.48 5.78
N PRO A 363 4.06 17.33 5.99
CA PRO A 363 2.67 16.98 6.24
C PRO A 363 1.90 16.70 4.95
N TYR A 364 1.19 15.56 4.91
CA TYR A 364 0.24 15.26 3.85
C TYR A 364 -1.05 16.07 4.06
N THR A 365 -1.70 16.50 2.97
CA THR A 365 -3.01 17.16 3.02
C THR A 365 -4.05 16.34 2.25
N ALA A 366 -5.11 15.94 2.95
CA ALA A 366 -6.35 15.45 2.35
C ALA A 366 -7.28 16.63 2.07
N THR A 367 -7.60 16.84 0.79
CA THR A 367 -8.42 17.95 0.29
C THR A 367 -9.90 17.60 0.14
N GLY A 368 -10.24 16.35 0.44
CA GLY A 368 -11.60 15.86 0.53
C GLY A 368 -11.69 14.63 1.41
N ASP A 369 -12.87 14.00 1.45
CA ASP A 369 -13.08 12.71 2.10
C ASP A 369 -12.09 11.65 1.59
N LEU A 370 -11.49 10.91 2.52
CA LEU A 370 -10.55 9.82 2.23
C LEU A 370 -11.12 8.51 2.76
N THR A 371 -11.37 7.55 1.87
CA THR A 371 -11.98 6.26 2.19
C THR A 371 -10.97 5.13 2.00
N VAL A 372 -10.60 4.43 3.07
CA VAL A 372 -9.82 3.18 3.00
C VAL A 372 -10.79 2.04 2.75
N THR A 373 -10.73 1.43 1.56
CA THR A 373 -11.71 0.43 1.11
C THR A 373 -11.47 -0.96 1.75
N PRO A 374 -12.45 -1.88 1.77
CA PRO A 374 -12.29 -3.20 2.36
C PRO A 374 -11.09 -3.96 1.77
N GLY A 375 -10.26 -4.56 2.64
CA GLY A 375 -9.05 -5.29 2.23
C GLY A 375 -7.83 -4.42 1.90
N VAL A 376 -7.95 -3.08 1.94
CA VAL A 376 -6.84 -2.14 1.74
C VAL A 376 -6.32 -1.63 3.09
N THR A 377 -5.00 -1.46 3.21
CA THR A 377 -4.32 -0.87 4.36
C THR A 377 -3.79 0.53 4.06
N LEU A 378 -4.15 1.50 4.91
CA LEU A 378 -3.45 2.78 5.02
C LEU A 378 -2.40 2.67 6.14
N THR A 379 -1.12 2.75 5.79
CA THR A 379 0.00 2.76 6.75
C THR A 379 0.54 4.17 6.93
N LEU A 380 0.71 4.58 8.18
CA LEU A 380 1.31 5.86 8.57
C LEU A 380 2.60 5.59 9.35
N GLU A 381 3.76 5.88 8.75
CA GLU A 381 5.06 5.73 9.41
C GLU A 381 5.26 6.76 10.55
N ALA A 382 6.28 6.53 11.40
CA ALA A 382 6.61 7.41 12.52
C ALA A 382 6.72 8.89 12.11
N GLY A 383 6.18 9.79 12.93
CA GLY A 383 6.20 11.25 12.74
C GLY A 383 5.32 11.79 11.59
N VAL A 384 4.60 10.93 10.86
CA VAL A 384 3.72 11.37 9.77
C VAL A 384 2.57 12.22 10.30
N THR A 385 2.40 13.40 9.71
CA THR A 385 1.22 14.26 9.91
C THR A 385 0.34 14.21 8.67
N LEU A 386 -0.93 13.85 8.85
CA LEU A 386 -1.97 13.89 7.82
C LEU A 386 -3.02 14.94 8.23
N GLN A 387 -3.23 15.93 7.37
CA GLN A 387 -4.07 17.10 7.64
C GLN A 387 -5.30 17.10 6.72
N PHE A 388 -6.49 17.32 7.28
CA PHE A 388 -7.75 17.38 6.55
C PHE A 388 -8.20 18.83 6.36
N THR A 389 -8.66 19.21 5.16
CA THR A 389 -9.22 20.55 4.93
C THR A 389 -10.58 20.72 5.62
N PRO A 390 -10.94 21.94 6.09
CA PRO A 390 -12.27 22.21 6.66
C PRO A 390 -13.41 22.21 5.63
N THR A 391 -13.07 22.12 4.36
CA THR A 391 -13.99 22.05 3.22
C THR A 391 -13.68 20.78 2.43
N ASP A 392 -14.68 19.93 2.21
CA ASP A 392 -14.56 18.73 1.39
C ASP A 392 -14.78 19.02 -0.11
N ALA A 393 -13.80 18.68 -0.95
CA ALA A 393 -13.90 18.73 -2.42
C ALA A 393 -14.73 17.59 -3.05
N MET A 394 -15.19 16.63 -2.23
CA MET A 394 -16.01 15.47 -2.60
C MET A 394 -17.50 15.61 -2.20
N ALA A 395 -17.90 16.69 -1.54
CA ALA A 395 -19.23 16.90 -0.96
C ALA A 395 -20.25 17.53 -1.91
N ASP A 396 -21.44 16.92 -2.03
CA ASP A 396 -22.48 17.31 -3.01
C ASP A 396 -23.37 18.50 -2.60
N GLN A 397 -22.99 19.19 -1.50
CA GLN A 397 -23.71 20.16 -0.66
C GLN A 397 -24.22 19.63 0.68
N SER A 398 -24.18 18.32 0.95
CA SER A 398 -24.71 17.74 2.20
C SER A 398 -23.77 17.74 3.42
N THR A 399 -22.49 17.36 3.25
CA THR A 399 -21.50 17.24 4.35
C THR A 399 -20.24 18.08 4.09
N PRO A 400 -20.10 19.29 4.64
CA PRO A 400 -19.07 20.23 4.19
C PRO A 400 -17.63 19.93 4.64
N LYS A 401 -17.34 18.85 5.38
CA LYS A 401 -16.05 18.63 6.08
C LYS A 401 -15.47 17.25 5.82
N CYS A 402 -14.18 17.21 5.47
CA CYS A 402 -13.47 15.97 5.19
C CYS A 402 -13.45 15.02 6.39
N ALA A 403 -13.58 13.73 6.11
CA ALA A 403 -13.47 12.61 7.03
C ALA A 403 -12.41 11.59 6.58
N LEU A 404 -11.97 10.75 7.52
CA LEU A 404 -11.27 9.49 7.22
C LEU A 404 -12.25 8.34 7.44
N TYR A 405 -12.81 7.79 6.36
CA TYR A 405 -13.68 6.60 6.42
C TYR A 405 -12.84 5.32 6.35
N LEU A 406 -12.89 4.50 7.40
CA LEU A 406 -12.18 3.23 7.45
C LEU A 406 -13.17 2.08 7.23
N HIS A 407 -13.06 1.41 6.09
CA HIS A 407 -13.68 0.11 5.82
C HIS A 407 -12.63 -1.02 5.73
N GLY A 408 -11.39 -0.68 5.39
CA GLY A 408 -10.21 -1.55 5.48
C GLY A 408 -9.42 -1.35 6.77
N ASN A 409 -8.10 -1.37 6.67
CA ASN A 409 -7.16 -1.33 7.80
C ASN A 409 -6.46 0.03 7.95
N LEU A 410 -6.29 0.52 9.18
CA LEU A 410 -5.41 1.64 9.51
C LEU A 410 -4.25 1.17 10.39
N VAL A 411 -3.02 1.32 9.90
CA VAL A 411 -1.80 1.08 10.68
C VAL A 411 -1.13 2.42 10.98
N SER A 412 -0.79 2.67 12.25
CA SER A 412 0.09 3.80 12.62
C SER A 412 1.28 3.33 13.44
N LYS A 413 2.48 3.68 12.99
CA LYS A 413 3.76 3.30 13.62
C LYS A 413 4.36 4.47 14.40
N GLY A 414 3.51 5.26 15.05
CA GLY A 414 3.94 6.39 15.86
C GLY A 414 4.70 5.93 17.10
N THR A 415 5.71 6.69 17.50
CA THR A 415 6.48 6.48 18.73
C THR A 415 6.29 7.64 19.70
N LYS A 416 6.73 7.48 20.96
CA LYS A 416 6.75 8.54 21.98
C LYS A 416 7.45 9.83 21.51
N THR A 417 8.49 9.72 20.68
CA THR A 417 9.26 10.86 20.13
C THR A 417 8.81 11.30 18.74
N GLN A 418 8.16 10.41 17.97
CA GLN A 418 7.67 10.67 16.62
C GLN A 418 6.22 10.14 16.46
N PRO A 419 5.23 10.79 17.10
CA PRO A 419 3.84 10.38 17.01
C PRO A 419 3.25 10.61 15.61
N VAL A 420 2.32 9.76 15.20
CA VAL A 420 1.51 9.97 13.98
C VAL A 420 0.38 10.92 14.32
N THR A 421 0.21 12.00 13.56
CA THR A 421 -0.77 13.06 13.86
C THR A 421 -1.84 13.18 12.77
N LEU A 422 -3.10 12.93 13.12
CA LEU A 422 -4.27 13.25 12.31
C LEU A 422 -4.87 14.58 12.77
N THR A 423 -4.93 15.59 11.90
CA THR A 423 -5.41 16.92 12.26
C THR A 423 -6.08 17.68 11.11
N SER A 424 -6.39 18.96 11.29
CA SER A 424 -6.81 19.86 10.21
C SER A 424 -5.75 20.92 9.90
N THR A 425 -5.74 21.35 8.64
CA THR A 425 -4.98 22.52 8.17
C THR A 425 -5.43 23.82 8.84
N ALA A 426 -6.67 23.88 9.37
CA ALA A 426 -7.16 25.00 10.17
C ALA A 426 -6.94 24.81 11.68
N ALA A 427 -7.02 25.91 12.42
CA ALA A 427 -6.90 25.94 13.88
C ALA A 427 -8.27 25.92 14.58
N GLY A 428 -8.29 25.45 15.84
CA GLY A 428 -9.52 25.30 16.64
C GLY A 428 -10.04 23.85 16.67
N VAL A 429 -11.09 23.62 17.47
CA VAL A 429 -11.84 22.35 17.49
C VAL A 429 -12.75 22.25 16.26
N ASN A 430 -13.29 21.07 15.94
CA ASN A 430 -14.36 20.91 14.95
C ASN A 430 -14.03 21.54 13.58
N GLN A 431 -12.82 21.31 13.07
CA GLN A 431 -12.41 21.77 11.74
C GLN A 431 -12.64 20.69 10.67
N TRP A 432 -12.35 19.43 10.99
CA TRP A 432 -12.64 18.26 10.14
C TRP A 432 -13.57 17.28 10.85
N THR A 433 -14.13 16.28 10.15
CA THR A 433 -15.15 15.38 10.71
C THR A 433 -14.56 14.44 11.76
N GLY A 434 -13.52 13.67 11.40
CA GLY A 434 -12.87 12.71 12.30
C GLY A 434 -12.47 11.40 11.63
N VAL A 435 -11.99 10.45 12.44
CA VAL A 435 -11.81 9.06 12.03
C VAL A 435 -13.13 8.31 12.22
N MET A 436 -13.63 7.69 11.16
CA MET A 436 -14.98 7.14 11.08
C MET A 436 -14.92 5.64 10.81
N LEU A 437 -15.06 4.84 11.87
CA LEU A 437 -14.98 3.37 11.80
C LEU A 437 -16.27 2.77 11.25
N ARG A 438 -16.10 1.85 10.29
CA ARG A 438 -17.18 1.09 9.66
C ARG A 438 -17.14 -0.39 10.08
N GLU A 439 -18.15 -1.12 9.65
CA GLU A 439 -18.52 -2.45 10.16
C GLU A 439 -17.44 -3.54 10.05
N GLN A 440 -16.49 -3.39 9.12
CA GLN A 440 -15.39 -4.32 8.86
C GLN A 440 -13.99 -3.68 9.03
N ALA A 441 -13.93 -2.49 9.64
CA ALA A 441 -12.67 -1.78 9.82
C ALA A 441 -11.72 -2.52 10.78
N THR A 442 -10.43 -2.48 10.49
CA THR A 442 -9.37 -3.02 11.35
C THR A 442 -8.30 -1.95 11.61
N HIS A 443 -7.51 -2.13 12.67
CA HIS A 443 -6.48 -1.17 13.03
C HIS A 443 -5.38 -1.78 13.92
N ASP A 444 -4.13 -1.43 13.64
CA ASP A 444 -2.96 -1.57 14.54
C ASP A 444 -2.35 -0.18 14.69
N VAL A 445 -2.83 0.56 15.70
CA VAL A 445 -2.51 1.98 15.89
C VAL A 445 -1.65 2.17 17.14
N ARG A 446 -0.45 2.71 16.91
CA ARG A 446 0.55 3.03 17.94
C ARG A 446 0.98 4.47 17.78
N GLY A 447 1.16 5.16 18.90
CA GLY A 447 1.54 6.58 18.95
C GLY A 447 0.64 7.50 18.12
N LEU A 448 -0.65 7.18 18.01
CA LEU A 448 -1.61 7.93 17.20
C LEU A 448 -2.15 9.12 17.99
N VAL A 449 -2.10 10.32 17.40
CA VAL A 449 -2.65 11.57 17.95
C VAL A 449 -3.71 12.10 17.01
N ILE A 450 -4.93 12.34 17.53
CA ILE A 450 -6.06 12.87 16.76
C ILE A 450 -6.49 14.21 17.37
N THR A 451 -6.47 15.27 16.59
CA THR A 451 -6.77 16.63 17.08
C THR A 451 -7.50 17.53 16.06
N ARG A 452 -8.25 18.53 16.55
CA ARG A 452 -9.04 19.51 15.77
C ARG A 452 -10.28 18.97 15.03
N SER A 453 -10.75 17.77 15.32
CA SER A 453 -11.93 17.18 14.67
C SER A 453 -13.25 17.47 15.40
N PHE A 454 -14.38 17.05 14.81
CA PHE A 454 -15.66 16.90 15.52
C PHE A 454 -15.61 15.63 16.39
N PHE A 455 -15.29 14.48 15.80
CA PHE A 455 -15.04 13.22 16.52
C PHE A 455 -13.55 12.88 16.46
N GLY A 456 -12.89 12.57 17.57
CA GLY A 456 -11.55 11.96 17.49
C GLY A 456 -11.63 10.62 16.78
N VAL A 457 -12.34 9.67 17.40
CA VAL A 457 -12.82 8.44 16.75
C VAL A 457 -14.34 8.37 16.88
N SER A 458 -15.03 8.04 15.78
CA SER A 458 -16.46 7.75 15.74
C SER A 458 -16.69 6.29 15.34
N ILE A 459 -17.58 5.60 16.06
CA ILE A 459 -17.92 4.20 15.83
C ILE A 459 -19.43 4.10 15.56
N GLU A 460 -19.78 3.95 14.28
CA GLU A 460 -21.17 3.82 13.83
C GLU A 460 -21.63 2.36 13.68
N LYS A 461 -20.72 1.44 13.32
CA LYS A 461 -20.98 0.00 13.13
C LYS A 461 -19.74 -0.85 13.34
N GLY A 462 -19.94 -2.13 13.67
CA GLY A 462 -18.91 -3.15 13.85
C GLY A 462 -18.54 -3.36 15.31
N ALA A 463 -17.88 -4.49 15.58
CA ALA A 463 -17.25 -4.77 16.87
C ALA A 463 -15.78 -4.33 16.81
N HIS A 464 -15.36 -3.45 17.73
CA HIS A 464 -14.05 -2.77 17.67
C HIS A 464 -13.27 -2.92 18.98
N THR A 465 -11.96 -3.09 18.87
CA THR A 465 -11.02 -3.05 20.01
C THR A 465 -9.97 -1.98 19.71
N LEU A 466 -10.13 -0.80 20.31
CA LEU A 466 -9.28 0.37 20.08
C LEU A 466 -8.27 0.53 21.20
N GLU A 467 -6.99 0.61 20.87
CA GLU A 467 -5.89 0.77 21.81
C GLU A 467 -4.91 1.87 21.37
N GLY A 468 -4.09 2.41 22.28
CA GLY A 468 -2.81 3.03 21.90
C GLY A 468 -2.86 4.42 21.25
N PHE A 469 -3.89 5.24 21.56
CA PHE A 469 -4.08 6.55 20.93
C PHE A 469 -4.39 7.70 21.91
N THR A 470 -4.08 8.93 21.49
CA THR A 470 -4.43 10.17 22.17
C THR A 470 -5.43 10.98 21.34
N SER A 471 -6.55 11.38 21.95
CA SER A 471 -7.57 12.23 21.32
C SER A 471 -7.71 13.53 22.12
N HIS A 472 -7.34 14.67 21.52
CA HIS A 472 -7.35 15.95 22.22
C HIS A 472 -7.70 17.16 21.35
N GLY A 473 -8.36 18.18 21.92
CA GLY A 473 -8.75 19.37 21.15
C GLY A 473 -9.74 19.04 20.02
N ASN A 474 -10.52 17.97 20.19
CA ASN A 474 -11.66 17.62 19.33
C ASN A 474 -12.95 18.10 20.01
N ARG A 475 -14.10 18.00 19.34
CA ARG A 475 -15.38 18.25 20.02
C ARG A 475 -15.74 17.10 20.96
N TYR A 476 -15.62 15.86 20.49
CA TYR A 476 -15.74 14.63 21.28
C TYR A 476 -14.45 13.81 21.16
N GLY A 477 -13.95 13.24 22.26
CA GLY A 477 -12.73 12.42 22.24
C GLY A 477 -12.94 11.09 21.50
N VAL A 478 -13.94 10.32 21.94
CA VAL A 478 -14.48 9.12 21.29
C VAL A 478 -16.01 9.22 21.29
N TYR A 479 -16.65 8.88 20.18
CA TYR A 479 -18.11 8.88 20.04
C TYR A 479 -18.59 7.51 19.53
N TYR A 480 -19.49 6.88 20.27
CA TYR A 480 -19.98 5.54 19.99
C TYR A 480 -21.52 5.54 19.89
N PHE A 481 -22.02 5.06 18.75
CA PHE A 481 -23.44 4.90 18.51
C PHE A 481 -23.92 3.53 19.03
N ALA A 482 -24.77 3.55 20.05
CA ALA A 482 -25.36 2.34 20.60
C ALA A 482 -26.21 1.62 19.54
N GLY A 483 -25.87 0.36 19.29
CA GLY A 483 -26.34 -0.44 18.16
C GLY A 483 -25.24 -0.81 17.15
N ALA A 484 -24.05 -0.21 17.26
CA ALA A 484 -22.93 -0.50 16.35
C ALA A 484 -22.37 -1.93 16.45
N GLY A 485 -22.17 -2.43 17.68
CA GLY A 485 -21.55 -3.72 17.97
C GLY A 485 -21.11 -3.81 19.44
N SER A 486 -19.96 -4.41 19.71
CA SER A 486 -19.24 -4.25 20.99
C SER A 486 -18.07 -3.28 20.83
N LEU A 487 -17.69 -2.59 21.90
CA LEU A 487 -16.49 -1.74 21.93
C LEU A 487 -15.59 -2.14 23.10
N SER A 488 -14.32 -2.41 22.84
CA SER A 488 -13.26 -2.38 23.83
C SER A 488 -12.37 -1.17 23.57
N LEU A 489 -12.01 -0.44 24.61
CA LEU A 489 -11.21 0.77 24.55
C LEU A 489 -10.13 0.74 25.64
N SER A 490 -8.86 0.63 25.22
CA SER A 490 -7.67 0.44 26.06
C SER A 490 -6.59 1.50 25.81
N ASN A 491 -5.67 1.68 26.77
CA ASN A 491 -4.45 2.51 26.67
C ASN A 491 -4.61 3.83 25.91
N ALA A 492 -5.61 4.65 26.27
CA ALA A 492 -5.89 5.88 25.55
C ALA A 492 -5.91 7.13 26.44
N VAL A 493 -5.53 8.27 25.86
CA VAL A 493 -5.54 9.58 26.54
C VAL A 493 -6.57 10.49 25.87
N LEU A 494 -7.66 10.80 26.59
CA LEU A 494 -8.79 11.59 26.09
C LEU A 494 -8.85 12.90 26.86
N ARG A 495 -8.21 13.96 26.33
CA ARG A 495 -7.97 15.21 27.08
C ARG A 495 -8.32 16.48 26.34
N ASN A 496 -8.70 17.55 27.06
CA ASN A 496 -8.92 18.88 26.48
C ASN A 496 -9.89 18.92 25.28
N ASN A 497 -10.90 18.04 25.24
CA ASN A 497 -11.95 18.08 24.21
C ASN A 497 -13.07 19.07 24.60
N GLU A 498 -13.78 19.64 23.62
CA GLU A 498 -14.81 20.68 23.81
C GLU A 498 -15.93 20.21 24.74
N LEU A 499 -16.36 18.96 24.56
CA LEU A 499 -17.46 18.32 25.29
C LEU A 499 -16.95 17.03 25.95
N GLU A 500 -17.49 15.85 25.61
CA GLU A 500 -17.14 14.61 26.29
C GLU A 500 -15.81 13.96 25.85
N GLY A 501 -15.14 13.29 26.80
CA GLY A 501 -14.02 12.39 26.53
C GLY A 501 -14.50 11.14 25.80
N VAL A 502 -15.44 10.39 26.40
CA VAL A 502 -16.21 9.30 25.75
C VAL A 502 -17.69 9.65 25.77
N LYS A 503 -18.34 9.64 24.60
CA LYS A 503 -19.79 9.75 24.45
C LYS A 503 -20.38 8.46 23.90
N VAL A 504 -21.33 7.88 24.63
CA VAL A 504 -22.19 6.76 24.21
C VAL A 504 -23.60 7.31 24.07
N LEU A 505 -24.23 7.17 22.90
CA LEU A 505 -25.56 7.72 22.61
C LEU A 505 -26.42 6.75 21.77
N ASN A 506 -27.74 6.96 21.77
CA ASN A 506 -28.80 6.22 21.05
C ASN A 506 -29.46 5.08 21.85
N THR A 507 -30.65 4.66 21.43
CA THR A 507 -31.38 3.51 21.98
C THR A 507 -31.07 2.25 21.14
N PRO A 508 -30.21 1.32 21.62
CA PRO A 508 -29.80 0.20 20.78
C PRO A 508 -30.92 -0.83 20.64
N GLU A 509 -31.07 -1.40 19.44
CA GLU A 509 -31.98 -2.53 19.21
C GLU A 509 -31.50 -3.77 20.00
N PHE A 510 -30.18 -3.98 20.01
CA PHE A 510 -29.48 -5.15 20.55
C PHE A 510 -28.73 -4.85 21.87
N THR A 511 -28.45 -5.90 22.65
CA THR A 511 -27.55 -5.80 23.81
C THR A 511 -26.15 -5.39 23.38
N THR A 512 -25.62 -4.34 24.00
CA THR A 512 -24.31 -3.75 23.70
C THR A 512 -23.39 -3.87 24.91
N ILE A 513 -22.15 -4.31 24.73
CA ILE A 513 -21.12 -4.34 25.77
C ILE A 513 -20.02 -3.34 25.41
N LEU A 514 -19.66 -2.49 26.37
CA LEU A 514 -18.47 -1.62 26.33
C LEU A 514 -17.49 -2.00 27.44
N LYS A 515 -16.22 -2.22 27.10
CA LYS A 515 -15.09 -2.21 28.03
C LYS A 515 -14.30 -0.92 27.88
N ILE A 516 -14.02 -0.24 28.98
CA ILE A 516 -13.18 0.96 29.05
C ILE A 516 -12.09 0.70 30.09
N ARG A 517 -10.84 0.55 29.65
CA ARG A 517 -9.74 -0.01 30.45
C ARG A 517 -8.48 0.83 30.32
N ASN A 518 -7.75 1.07 31.41
CA ASN A 518 -6.42 1.71 31.34
C ASN A 518 -6.44 3.03 30.52
N LEU A 519 -7.43 3.88 30.78
CA LEU A 519 -7.60 5.17 30.12
C LEU A 519 -7.26 6.33 31.05
N THR A 520 -6.72 7.43 30.51
CA THR A 520 -6.54 8.69 31.24
C THR A 520 -7.37 9.80 30.58
N ILE A 521 -8.45 10.21 31.25
CA ILE A 521 -9.48 11.11 30.72
C ILE A 521 -9.45 12.43 31.50
N HIS A 522 -8.93 13.51 30.89
CA HIS A 522 -8.51 14.70 31.62
C HIS A 522 -8.98 16.03 31.02
N GLN A 523 -9.59 16.89 31.84
CA GLN A 523 -9.89 18.29 31.48
C GLN A 523 -10.73 18.44 30.19
N ASN A 524 -11.72 17.58 29.98
CA ASN A 524 -12.69 17.74 28.89
C ASN A 524 -13.83 18.67 29.34
N GLY A 525 -14.31 19.55 28.45
CA GLY A 525 -15.27 20.61 28.76
C GLY A 525 -16.69 20.13 29.12
N GLY A 526 -16.98 18.85 28.90
CA GLY A 526 -18.20 18.16 29.32
C GLY A 526 -17.91 17.02 30.30
N THR A 527 -18.33 15.81 29.93
CA THR A 527 -18.20 14.60 30.77
C THR A 527 -16.96 13.80 30.41
N GLY A 528 -16.27 13.19 31.37
CA GLY A 528 -15.23 12.20 31.11
C GLY A 528 -15.78 10.98 30.34
N ILE A 529 -16.77 10.29 30.92
CA ILE A 529 -17.51 9.19 30.28
C ILE A 529 -19.03 9.43 30.43
N SER A 530 -19.74 9.66 29.32
CA SER A 530 -21.20 9.90 29.27
C SER A 530 -21.95 8.74 28.60
N ILE A 531 -22.87 8.13 29.36
CA ILE A 531 -23.72 7.01 28.93
C ILE A 531 -25.17 7.52 28.74
N ASP A 532 -25.50 7.94 27.51
CA ASP A 532 -26.69 8.71 27.14
C ASP A 532 -27.69 7.87 26.30
N VAL A 533 -28.14 6.78 26.92
CA VAL A 533 -28.89 5.68 26.28
C VAL A 533 -30.01 5.20 27.22
N SER A 534 -31.12 4.68 26.67
CA SER A 534 -32.28 4.29 27.49
C SER A 534 -32.18 2.90 28.15
N GLU A 535 -31.57 1.92 27.48
CA GLU A 535 -31.53 0.52 27.93
C GLU A 535 -30.40 -0.29 27.24
N LYS A 536 -30.28 -1.58 27.59
CA LYS A 536 -29.49 -2.62 26.90
C LYS A 536 -27.97 -2.42 26.76
N VAL A 537 -27.43 -1.30 27.21
CA VAL A 537 -25.98 -1.05 27.26
C VAL A 537 -25.42 -1.51 28.61
N PHE A 538 -24.30 -2.24 28.55
CA PHE A 538 -23.52 -2.70 29.70
C PHE A 538 -22.11 -2.13 29.57
N THR A 539 -21.74 -1.21 30.45
CA THR A 539 -20.41 -0.57 30.45
C THR A 539 -19.61 -1.06 31.64
N ASP A 540 -18.41 -1.58 31.40
CA ASP A 540 -17.41 -1.90 32.41
C ASP A 540 -16.23 -0.92 32.29
N ILE A 541 -16.00 -0.16 33.35
CA ILE A 541 -14.94 0.84 33.47
C ILE A 541 -13.98 0.37 34.56
N THR A 542 -12.75 0.03 34.19
CA THR A 542 -11.73 -0.49 35.12
C THR A 542 -10.36 0.12 34.79
N ASN A 543 -9.44 0.22 35.77
CA ASN A 543 -8.09 0.80 35.61
C ASN A 543 -8.07 2.23 35.03
N THR A 544 -9.12 3.03 35.16
CA THR A 544 -9.29 4.28 34.40
C THR A 544 -9.22 5.50 35.31
N ILE A 545 -8.43 6.51 34.95
CA ILE A 545 -8.33 7.79 35.67
C ILE A 545 -9.19 8.84 34.96
N VAL A 546 -10.14 9.46 35.67
CA VAL A 546 -11.09 10.44 35.12
C VAL A 546 -11.08 11.72 35.96
N THR A 547 -10.45 12.79 35.46
CA THR A 547 -10.11 13.97 36.26
C THR A 547 -10.35 15.31 35.57
N ASN A 548 -10.66 16.35 36.35
CA ASN A 548 -10.84 17.74 35.91
C ASN A 548 -11.94 17.99 34.84
N ASN A 549 -12.88 17.06 34.64
CA ASN A 549 -14.02 17.23 33.73
C ASN A 549 -15.22 17.88 34.47
N VAL A 550 -16.28 18.31 33.77
CA VAL A 550 -17.51 18.80 34.43
C VAL A 550 -18.22 17.64 35.15
N PHE A 551 -18.36 16.50 34.47
CA PHE A 551 -18.80 15.25 35.10
C PHE A 551 -17.72 14.19 34.93
N GLY A 552 -17.43 13.38 35.95
CA GLY A 552 -16.50 12.26 35.83
C GLY A 552 -17.13 11.14 35.01
N VAL A 553 -17.97 10.33 35.65
CA VAL A 553 -18.81 9.31 35.00
C VAL A 553 -20.29 9.67 35.18
N TRP A 554 -21.00 9.82 34.06
CA TRP A 554 -22.43 10.18 34.02
C TRP A 554 -23.24 9.14 33.24
N ARG A 555 -24.42 8.81 33.76
CA ARG A 555 -25.41 7.94 33.11
C ARG A 555 -26.77 8.62 33.09
N GLN A 556 -27.54 8.43 32.02
CA GLN A 556 -28.87 9.02 31.89
C GLN A 556 -29.82 8.49 32.99
N GLY A 557 -30.50 9.38 33.71
CA GLY A 557 -31.17 9.03 34.97
C GLY A 557 -32.34 8.04 34.87
N PHE A 558 -33.08 8.05 33.76
CA PHE A 558 -34.19 7.11 33.51
C PHE A 558 -33.75 5.80 32.84
N SER A 559 -32.44 5.61 32.63
CA SER A 559 -31.91 4.47 31.89
C SER A 559 -31.92 3.17 32.69
N THR A 560 -32.11 2.04 32.01
CA THR A 560 -31.85 0.68 32.53
C THR A 560 -30.46 0.15 32.15
N ALA A 561 -29.67 0.90 31.39
CA ALA A 561 -28.27 0.55 31.10
C ALA A 561 -27.45 0.49 32.38
N SER A 562 -26.48 -0.43 32.43
CA SER A 562 -25.60 -0.63 33.58
C SER A 562 -24.22 -0.03 33.36
N VAL A 563 -23.63 0.48 34.45
CA VAL A 563 -22.25 0.95 34.50
C VAL A 563 -21.60 0.33 35.74
N THR A 564 -20.64 -0.56 35.51
CA THR A 564 -19.73 -1.08 36.53
C THR A 564 -18.46 -0.24 36.51
N LEU A 565 -18.01 0.20 37.68
CA LEU A 565 -16.81 1.02 37.85
C LEU A 565 -15.97 0.40 38.96
N THR A 566 -14.78 -0.11 38.64
CA THR A 566 -13.85 -0.71 39.63
C THR A 566 -12.41 -0.23 39.42
N HIS A 567 -11.55 -0.33 40.43
CA HIS A 567 -10.09 -0.10 40.33
C HIS A 567 -9.73 1.11 39.45
N SER A 568 -10.36 2.26 39.69
CA SER A 568 -10.34 3.46 38.83
C SER A 568 -10.35 4.70 39.70
N ASP A 569 -9.66 5.77 39.33
CA ASP A 569 -9.70 7.04 40.06
C ASP A 569 -10.65 8.04 39.37
N VAL A 570 -11.58 8.61 40.13
CA VAL A 570 -12.48 9.64 39.62
C VAL A 570 -12.47 10.82 40.58
N TRP A 571 -11.59 11.80 40.29
CA TRP A 571 -11.24 12.88 41.19
C TRP A 571 -11.31 14.29 40.56
N ASN A 572 -11.62 15.30 41.38
CA ASN A 572 -11.67 16.72 41.02
C ASN A 572 -12.46 17.05 39.73
N ASN A 573 -13.50 16.27 39.42
CA ASN A 573 -14.52 16.67 38.44
C ASN A 573 -15.58 17.51 39.16
N THR A 574 -16.24 18.45 38.48
CA THR A 574 -17.31 19.28 39.12
C THR A 574 -18.44 18.42 39.69
N THR A 575 -18.64 17.21 39.15
CA THR A 575 -19.36 16.12 39.80
C THR A 575 -18.75 14.77 39.38
N ASN A 576 -18.05 14.08 40.27
CA ASN A 576 -17.40 12.80 39.96
C ASN A 576 -18.37 11.72 39.44
N TYR A 577 -19.57 11.61 40.04
CA TYR A 577 -20.53 10.55 39.74
C TYR A 577 -21.95 11.09 39.54
N SER A 578 -22.64 10.64 38.50
CA SER A 578 -24.06 10.95 38.28
C SER A 578 -24.81 9.72 37.77
N ASN A 579 -25.76 9.23 38.58
CA ASN A 579 -26.51 7.98 38.36
C ASN A 579 -25.63 6.71 38.18
N VAL A 580 -24.41 6.76 38.71
CA VAL A 580 -23.39 5.70 38.76
C VAL A 580 -22.83 5.65 40.18
N THR A 581 -22.39 4.47 40.64
CA THR A 581 -21.84 4.26 41.97
C THR A 581 -20.42 3.72 41.86
N ALA A 582 -19.50 4.22 42.70
CA ALA A 582 -18.15 3.68 42.85
C ALA A 582 -18.18 2.24 43.38
N GLY A 583 -17.53 1.30 42.69
CA GLY A 583 -17.37 -0.08 43.11
C GLY A 583 -16.07 -0.34 43.88
N VAL A 584 -15.63 -1.60 43.89
CA VAL A 584 -14.39 -2.03 44.56
C VAL A 584 -13.15 -1.37 43.92
N GLY A 585 -12.17 -0.99 44.75
CA GLY A 585 -10.91 -0.39 44.30
C GLY A 585 -11.03 1.02 43.72
N VAL A 586 -12.22 1.65 43.70
CA VAL A 586 -12.38 3.00 43.13
C VAL A 586 -11.82 4.06 44.07
N LEU A 587 -10.95 4.91 43.52
CA LEU A 587 -10.30 6.03 44.20
C LEU A 587 -11.03 7.36 43.91
N ASN A 588 -10.71 8.35 44.73
CA ASN A 588 -11.09 9.75 44.57
C ASN A 588 -9.97 10.60 45.18
N ALA A 589 -8.78 10.51 44.60
CA ALA A 589 -7.56 11.12 45.10
C ALA A 589 -6.80 11.84 43.97
N ASN A 590 -5.87 12.74 44.30
CA ASN A 590 -5.06 13.37 43.26
C ASN A 590 -4.11 12.32 42.63
N PRO A 591 -4.17 12.04 41.31
CA PRO A 591 -3.25 11.12 40.66
C PRO A 591 -1.82 11.66 40.53
N PHE A 592 -1.56 12.92 40.92
CA PHE A 592 -0.25 13.57 40.93
C PHE A 592 0.50 13.41 39.60
N TYR A 593 -0.11 13.91 38.51
CA TYR A 593 0.52 13.93 37.19
C TYR A 593 1.82 14.73 37.16
N VAL A 594 2.78 14.32 36.32
CA VAL A 594 4.07 15.02 36.12
C VAL A 594 3.89 16.49 35.70
N ALA A 595 3.06 16.78 34.70
CA ALA A 595 2.89 18.15 34.18
C ALA A 595 1.52 18.37 33.51
N ALA A 596 0.42 18.16 34.24
CA ALA A 596 -0.93 18.27 33.67
C ALA A 596 -1.23 19.69 33.12
N PRO A 597 -1.94 19.81 31.98
CA PRO A 597 -2.48 18.72 31.15
C PRO A 597 -1.50 18.19 30.09
N ALA A 598 -0.27 18.70 30.03
CA ALA A 598 0.71 18.42 28.97
C ALA A 598 1.34 17.03 29.08
N ASP A 599 1.76 16.63 30.29
CA ASP A 599 2.13 15.26 30.64
C ASP A 599 1.18 14.71 31.72
N LEU A 600 0.69 13.49 31.50
CA LEU A 600 -0.29 12.79 32.34
C LEU A 600 0.24 11.43 32.84
N ARG A 601 1.56 11.21 32.80
CA ARG A 601 2.24 10.16 33.58
C ARG A 601 2.19 10.49 35.07
N LEU A 602 2.27 9.47 35.91
CA LEU A 602 2.21 9.58 37.38
C LEU A 602 3.56 10.03 37.97
N GLN A 603 3.53 10.70 39.12
CA GLN A 603 4.71 10.90 39.98
C GLN A 603 4.81 9.76 41.00
N SER A 604 6.01 9.51 41.55
CA SER A 604 6.37 8.37 42.42
C SER A 604 5.57 8.19 43.71
N PHE A 605 4.75 9.16 44.08
CA PHE A 605 3.87 9.14 45.26
C PHE A 605 2.39 9.18 44.89
N SER A 606 2.06 8.81 43.64
CA SER A 606 0.69 8.75 43.16
C SER A 606 -0.09 7.61 43.82
N PRO A 607 -1.31 7.86 44.33
CA PRO A 607 -2.18 6.80 44.86
C PRO A 607 -2.71 5.86 43.78
N CYS A 608 -2.42 6.12 42.50
CA CYS A 608 -2.82 5.27 41.37
C CYS A 608 -1.80 4.14 41.07
N ILE A 609 -0.59 4.21 41.64
CA ILE A 609 0.48 3.22 41.46
C ILE A 609 0.12 1.93 42.21
N ASP A 610 0.28 0.77 41.58
CA ASP A 610 -0.10 -0.58 42.07
C ASP A 610 -1.54 -0.72 42.58
N LYS A 611 -2.50 0.04 42.04
CA LYS A 611 -3.93 -0.04 42.41
C LYS A 611 -4.87 -0.46 41.26
N GLY A 612 -4.32 -0.70 40.08
CA GLY A 612 -5.01 -1.35 38.98
C GLY A 612 -5.26 -2.85 39.20
N TYR A 613 -5.96 -3.47 38.27
CA TYR A 613 -6.43 -4.85 38.33
C TYR A 613 -6.15 -5.58 37.01
N ALA A 614 -5.63 -6.80 37.10
CA ALA A 614 -5.05 -7.54 35.97
C ALA A 614 -6.05 -8.00 34.89
N MET A 615 -7.36 -8.06 35.19
CA MET A 615 -8.33 -8.71 34.31
C MET A 615 -8.60 -7.90 33.03
N ASP A 616 -8.16 -8.42 31.88
CA ASP A 616 -8.08 -7.72 30.59
C ASP A 616 -7.51 -6.28 30.71
N ALA A 617 -6.44 -6.15 31.49
CA ALA A 617 -5.46 -5.08 31.33
C ALA A 617 -4.51 -5.46 30.17
N PRO A 618 -4.08 -4.54 29.29
CA PRO A 618 -3.16 -4.87 28.20
C PRO A 618 -1.73 -5.18 28.69
N ASP A 619 -0.98 -5.99 27.95
CA ASP A 619 0.40 -6.40 28.27
C ASP A 619 1.43 -5.25 28.25
N LYS A 620 1.01 -4.05 27.78
CA LYS A 620 1.82 -2.84 27.66
C LYS A 620 1.01 -1.59 28.00
N ASP A 621 1.70 -0.46 28.15
CA ASP A 621 1.11 0.87 28.27
C ASP A 621 1.16 1.69 26.94
N LEU A 622 0.69 2.93 26.96
CA LEU A 622 0.67 3.84 25.80
C LEU A 622 2.08 4.30 25.34
N ASP A 623 3.10 4.22 26.19
CA ASP A 623 4.49 4.45 25.80
C ASP A 623 5.16 3.19 25.20
N GLY A 624 4.57 2.02 25.44
CA GLY A 624 5.08 0.71 25.02
C GLY A 624 5.86 -0.04 26.11
N ASN A 625 5.87 0.48 27.34
CA ASN A 625 6.45 -0.17 28.52
C ASN A 625 5.70 -1.49 28.81
N PRO A 626 6.35 -2.54 29.33
CA PRO A 626 5.66 -3.73 29.83
C PRO A 626 4.70 -3.40 30.97
N ARG A 627 3.62 -4.18 31.08
CA ARG A 627 2.62 -4.10 32.16
C ARG A 627 2.25 -5.53 32.60
N PRO A 628 2.25 -5.87 33.90
CA PRO A 628 2.59 -5.03 35.06
C PRO A 628 4.08 -4.72 35.13
N LEU A 629 4.44 -3.64 35.83
CA LEU A 629 5.83 -3.25 36.11
C LEU A 629 6.01 -2.92 37.60
N ASP A 630 7.17 -3.27 38.18
CA ASP A 630 7.54 -2.89 39.55
C ASP A 630 8.14 -1.46 39.53
N GLY A 631 7.28 -0.48 39.30
CA GLY A 631 7.70 0.90 38.98
C GLY A 631 8.30 1.67 40.16
N ASP A 632 7.87 1.37 41.39
CA ASP A 632 8.39 2.01 42.61
C ASP A 632 9.29 1.09 43.47
N LEU A 633 9.43 -0.18 43.07
CA LEU A 633 10.17 -1.25 43.76
C LEU A 633 9.53 -1.71 45.09
N VAL A 634 8.21 -1.54 45.26
CA VAL A 634 7.49 -1.85 46.50
C VAL A 634 6.38 -2.89 46.27
N ASN A 635 6.56 -4.06 46.90
CA ASN A 635 5.67 -5.24 46.83
C ASN A 635 5.76 -6.10 45.55
N GLY A 636 6.48 -5.67 44.52
CA GLY A 636 6.66 -6.43 43.27
C GLY A 636 5.66 -6.03 42.17
N PRO A 637 5.86 -6.49 40.91
CA PRO A 637 5.14 -5.98 39.74
C PRO A 637 3.62 -6.01 39.90
N ALA A 638 3.01 -4.83 39.81
CA ALA A 638 1.56 -4.64 39.83
C ALA A 638 1.12 -3.73 38.67
N PHE A 639 -0.19 -3.49 38.57
CA PHE A 639 -0.79 -2.71 37.49
C PHE A 639 -1.14 -1.32 37.98
N ASP A 640 -0.88 -0.29 37.18
CA ASP A 640 -1.34 1.06 37.47
C ASP A 640 -2.72 1.36 36.90
N MET A 641 -3.35 2.39 37.47
CA MET A 641 -4.50 3.04 36.83
C MET A 641 -4.03 4.01 35.75
N GLY A 642 -4.74 4.04 34.62
CA GLY A 642 -4.51 4.97 33.52
C GLY A 642 -3.76 4.35 32.33
N ALA A 643 -3.48 5.21 31.35
CA ALA A 643 -2.87 4.84 30.08
C ALA A 643 -1.36 4.61 30.12
N TYR A 644 -0.71 4.90 31.24
CA TYR A 644 0.73 4.72 31.46
C TYR A 644 0.95 3.81 32.66
N GLU A 645 2.03 3.02 32.67
CA GLU A 645 2.62 2.52 33.91
C GLU A 645 3.58 3.58 34.46
N TYR A 646 3.76 3.62 35.78
CA TYR A 646 4.80 4.40 36.40
C TYR A 646 6.17 3.80 36.08
N THR A 647 7.01 4.59 35.41
CA THR A 647 8.44 4.35 35.26
C THR A 647 9.17 5.45 36.05
N PRO A 648 10.19 5.11 36.86
CA PRO A 648 11.05 6.12 37.43
C PRO A 648 11.80 6.86 36.30
N PRO A 649 12.27 8.10 36.53
CA PRO A 649 13.15 8.76 35.58
C PRO A 649 14.38 7.89 35.34
N SER A 650 14.74 7.64 34.08
CA SER A 650 15.96 6.92 33.69
C SER A 650 17.19 7.63 34.27
N VAL A 651 17.96 6.94 35.11
CA VAL A 651 19.23 7.43 35.66
C VAL A 651 20.31 6.41 35.35
N CYS A 652 20.75 6.37 34.10
CA CYS A 652 21.88 5.57 33.65
C CYS A 652 22.99 5.45 34.69
N GLY A 653 23.17 4.23 35.19
CA GLY A 653 24.01 3.89 36.31
C GLY A 653 23.27 3.58 37.61
N ASP A 654 21.94 3.47 37.63
CA ASP A 654 21.19 2.95 38.77
C ASP A 654 21.08 1.40 38.76
N GLY A 655 21.32 0.77 37.60
CA GLY A 655 21.34 -0.68 37.42
C GLY A 655 20.00 -1.27 36.96
N LEU A 656 19.05 -0.42 36.55
CA LEU A 656 17.78 -0.80 35.94
C LEU A 656 17.71 -0.22 34.52
N VAL A 657 17.30 -1.01 33.52
CA VAL A 657 17.23 -0.52 32.14
C VAL A 657 16.04 0.43 31.97
N GLY A 658 16.30 1.73 32.06
CA GLY A 658 15.31 2.80 32.04
C GLY A 658 14.90 3.26 30.64
N LEU A 659 13.97 4.21 30.60
CA LEU A 659 13.40 4.70 29.33
C LEU A 659 14.42 5.57 28.57
N GLY A 660 14.96 5.01 27.48
CA GLY A 660 15.98 5.64 26.64
C GLY A 660 17.35 4.96 26.71
N GLU A 661 17.49 3.95 27.56
CA GLU A 661 18.72 3.19 27.79
C GLU A 661 18.62 1.85 27.06
N ALA A 662 19.73 1.39 26.47
CA ALA A 662 19.81 0.10 25.80
C ALA A 662 20.22 -1.03 26.75
N CYS A 663 21.02 -0.70 27.77
CA CYS A 663 21.30 -1.54 28.93
C CYS A 663 21.92 -0.67 30.06
N ASP A 664 21.85 -1.15 31.30
CA ASP A 664 22.52 -0.54 32.46
C ASP A 664 23.09 -1.65 33.36
N ASP A 665 24.40 -1.66 33.60
CA ASP A 665 25.10 -2.56 34.55
C ASP A 665 25.33 -1.88 35.94
N GLY A 666 24.86 -0.65 36.11
CA GLY A 666 25.08 0.22 37.26
C GLY A 666 26.32 1.11 37.12
N ALA A 667 26.33 2.26 37.80
CA ALA A 667 27.33 3.33 37.63
C ALA A 667 28.78 2.92 37.98
N ALA A 668 28.94 1.81 38.69
CA ALA A 668 30.25 1.24 38.98
C ALA A 668 30.82 0.42 37.80
N MET A 669 29.95 -0.05 36.89
CA MET A 669 30.27 -1.01 35.82
C MET A 669 30.10 -0.41 34.42
N ASN A 670 29.20 0.56 34.22
CA ASN A 670 29.05 1.25 32.95
C ASN A 670 30.34 1.96 32.53
N GLY A 671 30.72 1.82 31.26
CA GLY A 671 31.99 2.28 30.73
C GLY A 671 33.18 1.35 31.01
N GLN A 672 32.98 0.22 31.70
CA GLN A 672 33.96 -0.86 31.72
C GLN A 672 33.86 -1.72 30.45
N TYR A 673 34.93 -2.46 30.19
CA TYR A 673 35.00 -3.44 29.10
C TYR A 673 34.06 -4.63 29.35
N GLY A 674 33.35 -5.10 28.33
CA GLY A 674 32.34 -6.16 28.47
C GLY A 674 31.07 -5.72 29.22
N LYS A 675 30.82 -4.41 29.30
CA LYS A 675 29.69 -3.79 30.02
C LYS A 675 29.01 -2.71 29.18
N CYS A 676 27.88 -2.18 29.63
CA CYS A 676 27.18 -1.07 28.96
C CYS A 676 28.08 0.17 28.78
N ASN A 677 27.79 0.99 27.76
CA ASN A 677 28.42 2.30 27.63
C ASN A 677 28.20 3.17 28.87
N ALA A 678 29.11 4.12 29.14
CA ALA A 678 29.03 5.05 30.28
C ALA A 678 27.80 5.98 30.24
N ASP A 679 27.09 6.05 29.12
CA ASP A 679 25.85 6.79 28.90
C ASP A 679 24.64 5.86 28.61
N CYS A 680 24.80 4.54 28.82
CA CYS A 680 23.78 3.51 28.61
C CYS A 680 23.20 3.44 27.18
N SER A 681 23.87 4.07 26.20
CA SER A 681 23.43 4.14 24.80
C SER A 681 23.46 2.80 24.05
N GLY A 682 24.16 1.81 24.58
CA GLY A 682 24.38 0.50 23.96
C GLY A 682 25.26 -0.41 24.82
N PRO A 683 25.44 -1.68 24.41
CA PRO A 683 26.59 -2.47 24.83
C PRO A 683 27.87 -1.69 24.53
N GLY A 684 28.78 -1.65 25.49
CA GLY A 684 30.08 -1.03 25.33
C GLY A 684 31.09 -1.93 24.61
N PRO A 685 32.36 -1.48 24.60
CA PRO A 685 33.46 -2.18 23.94
C PRO A 685 33.68 -3.55 24.58
N ARG A 686 33.71 -4.61 23.76
CA ARG A 686 33.74 -6.01 24.21
C ARG A 686 34.18 -6.95 23.08
N CYS A 687 34.76 -8.08 23.46
CA CYS A 687 35.10 -9.15 22.52
C CYS A 687 33.88 -9.62 21.70
N GLY A 688 34.10 -9.82 20.40
CA GLY A 688 33.07 -10.14 19.42
C GLY A 688 32.29 -8.89 18.96
N ASP A 689 32.93 -7.72 18.88
CA ASP A 689 32.32 -6.48 18.36
C ASP A 689 32.93 -5.92 17.06
N ALA A 690 33.91 -6.62 16.52
CA ALA A 690 34.67 -6.34 15.30
C ALA A 690 35.60 -5.12 15.35
N LEU A 691 35.92 -4.61 16.55
CA LEU A 691 36.76 -3.42 16.75
C LEU A 691 37.79 -3.64 17.86
N THR A 692 39.00 -4.13 17.53
CA THR A 692 40.05 -4.40 18.54
C THR A 692 40.33 -3.19 19.47
N ASN A 693 39.93 -3.30 20.73
CA ASN A 693 39.81 -2.23 21.73
C ASN A 693 40.19 -2.70 23.15
N GLY A 694 40.22 -1.78 24.12
CA GLY A 694 40.28 -2.15 25.54
C GLY A 694 41.50 -3.02 25.91
N PRO A 695 41.31 -4.25 26.43
CA PRO A 695 42.36 -5.22 26.72
C PRO A 695 42.66 -6.21 25.57
N GLU A 696 41.96 -6.11 24.44
CA GLU A 696 41.97 -7.10 23.35
C GLU A 696 43.31 -7.15 22.59
N VAL A 697 43.69 -8.36 22.14
CA VAL A 697 44.84 -8.61 21.25
C VAL A 697 44.37 -8.78 19.80
N CYS A 698 43.16 -9.28 19.62
CA CYS A 698 42.44 -9.44 18.35
C CYS A 698 40.94 -9.23 18.60
N ASP A 699 40.17 -8.95 17.55
CA ASP A 699 38.70 -9.15 17.52
C ASP A 699 38.31 -9.36 16.04
N ASP A 700 37.46 -10.35 15.76
CA ASP A 700 36.97 -10.67 14.41
C ASP A 700 35.44 -10.57 14.24
N GLY A 701 34.73 -10.08 15.26
CA GLY A 701 33.28 -9.87 15.29
C GLY A 701 32.45 -11.10 15.63
N ASN A 702 33.08 -12.16 16.16
CA ASN A 702 32.45 -13.47 16.33
C ASN A 702 32.61 -14.02 17.78
N ALA A 703 32.12 -15.22 18.06
CA ALA A 703 32.08 -15.85 19.39
C ALA A 703 32.47 -17.33 19.31
N SER A 704 33.59 -17.58 18.65
CA SER A 704 34.19 -18.89 18.36
C SER A 704 35.56 -19.00 19.06
N ASN A 705 36.07 -20.23 19.14
CA ASN A 705 37.47 -20.52 19.44
C ASN A 705 38.13 -21.35 18.32
N GLU A 706 37.41 -21.62 17.23
CA GLU A 706 37.83 -22.53 16.14
C GLU A 706 38.58 -21.79 15.01
N ASP A 707 38.98 -20.54 15.25
CA ASP A 707 39.56 -19.60 14.28
C ASP A 707 40.70 -18.76 14.91
N ALA A 708 41.03 -17.61 14.33
CA ALA A 708 42.22 -16.85 14.69
C ALA A 708 42.10 -16.06 16.01
N CYS A 709 40.89 -15.94 16.60
CA CYS A 709 40.66 -15.12 17.78
C CYS A 709 39.68 -15.79 18.75
N LEU A 710 40.18 -16.21 19.92
CA LEU A 710 39.34 -16.83 20.95
C LEU A 710 38.26 -15.86 21.46
N VAL A 711 37.17 -16.38 22.03
CA VAL A 711 36.12 -15.58 22.72
C VAL A 711 36.60 -14.74 23.91
N THR A 712 37.88 -14.85 24.27
CA THR A 712 38.58 -14.02 25.26
C THR A 712 39.35 -12.85 24.62
N CYS A 713 39.30 -12.72 23.29
CA CYS A 713 40.04 -11.79 22.45
C CYS A 713 41.56 -11.82 22.64
N VAL A 714 42.05 -13.05 22.82
CA VAL A 714 43.44 -13.46 22.71
C VAL A 714 43.60 -14.19 21.38
N ALA A 715 44.69 -13.94 20.66
CA ALA A 715 44.98 -14.67 19.44
C ALA A 715 45.18 -16.16 19.77
N ALA A 716 44.44 -17.04 19.09
CA ALA A 716 44.51 -18.48 19.29
C ALA A 716 45.87 -19.04 18.83
N SER A 717 46.38 -20.03 19.56
CA SER A 717 47.72 -20.58 19.34
C SER A 717 47.88 -21.99 19.92
N CYS A 718 48.33 -22.93 19.09
CA CYS A 718 48.81 -24.25 19.45
C CYS A 718 49.30 -24.43 20.90
N GLY A 719 48.62 -25.32 21.61
CA GLY A 719 48.75 -25.59 23.04
C GLY A 719 47.76 -24.82 23.93
N ASP A 720 46.71 -24.21 23.39
CA ASP A 720 45.72 -23.43 24.16
C ASP A 720 44.40 -24.16 24.48
N ALA A 721 44.26 -25.41 24.01
CA ALA A 721 43.12 -26.32 24.11
C ALA A 721 41.96 -26.04 23.14
N TYR A 722 42.16 -25.21 22.11
CA TYR A 722 41.18 -24.95 21.06
C TYR A 722 41.76 -25.15 19.65
N LEU A 723 41.19 -26.10 18.91
CA LEU A 723 41.63 -26.45 17.56
C LEU A 723 41.31 -25.33 16.55
N GLN A 724 42.33 -24.64 16.02
CA GLN A 724 42.16 -23.64 14.96
C GLN A 724 41.91 -24.32 13.60
N ILE A 725 40.65 -24.35 13.16
CA ILE A 725 40.21 -25.16 12.02
C ILE A 725 40.88 -24.72 10.71
N GLY A 726 41.65 -25.64 10.13
CA GLY A 726 42.34 -25.43 8.85
C GLY A 726 43.72 -24.79 8.98
N VAL A 727 44.18 -24.50 10.21
CA VAL A 727 45.58 -24.15 10.51
C VAL A 727 46.25 -25.29 11.26
N GLU A 728 45.55 -25.88 12.24
CA GLU A 728 46.05 -26.94 13.12
C GLU A 728 45.39 -28.29 12.78
N ALA A 729 46.12 -29.39 13.00
CA ALA A 729 45.60 -30.75 12.79
C ALA A 729 45.07 -31.38 14.09
N CYS A 730 45.54 -30.89 15.23
CA CYS A 730 45.13 -31.21 16.58
C CYS A 730 45.48 -30.01 17.49
N ASP A 731 44.81 -29.91 18.63
CA ASP A 731 45.29 -29.17 19.81
C ASP A 731 44.81 -29.97 21.04
N ASP A 732 45.66 -30.14 22.04
CA ASP A 732 45.34 -30.88 23.27
C ASP A 732 45.52 -30.05 24.57
N GLY A 733 45.86 -28.75 24.44
CA GLY A 733 46.12 -27.84 25.56
C GLY A 733 47.55 -27.90 26.13
N ASN A 734 48.50 -28.42 25.34
CA ASN A 734 49.84 -28.74 25.81
C ASN A 734 50.90 -28.55 24.70
N ALA A 735 52.19 -28.73 25.02
CA ALA A 735 53.33 -28.51 24.14
C ALA A 735 54.41 -29.59 24.36
N ILE A 736 54.01 -30.86 24.32
CA ILE A 736 54.86 -32.04 24.49
C ILE A 736 54.85 -32.82 23.18
N ASP A 737 56.01 -32.95 22.53
CA ASP A 737 56.10 -33.67 21.25
C ASP A 737 55.87 -35.19 21.36
N THR A 738 55.95 -35.75 22.57
CA THR A 738 55.82 -37.20 22.84
C THR A 738 54.43 -37.62 23.32
N ASP A 739 53.39 -36.98 22.80
CA ASP A 739 52.02 -37.50 22.83
C ASP A 739 51.31 -37.31 21.47
N ALA A 740 49.99 -37.51 21.43
CA ALA A 740 49.22 -37.55 20.18
C ALA A 740 49.21 -36.22 19.39
N CYS A 741 49.56 -35.09 20.01
CA CYS A 741 49.68 -33.80 19.33
C CYS A 741 51.04 -33.15 19.62
N THR A 742 51.86 -32.99 18.58
CA THR A 742 53.18 -32.36 18.72
C THR A 742 53.09 -30.89 19.14
N SER A 743 54.17 -30.30 19.67
CA SER A 743 54.21 -28.87 20.04
C SER A 743 54.14 -27.90 18.84
N THR A 744 53.84 -28.43 17.65
CA THR A 744 53.58 -27.68 16.40
C THR A 744 52.17 -27.93 15.86
N CYS A 745 51.32 -28.63 16.62
CA CYS A 745 49.93 -28.96 16.30
C CYS A 745 49.75 -29.78 15.01
N ALA A 746 50.79 -30.56 14.69
CA ALA A 746 50.71 -31.72 13.83
C ALA A 746 50.46 -32.98 14.66
N LEU A 747 49.64 -33.89 14.13
CA LEU A 747 49.43 -35.23 14.70
C LEU A 747 50.75 -36.01 14.68
N ALA A 748 51.09 -36.66 15.80
CA ALA A 748 52.28 -37.51 15.89
C ALA A 748 52.22 -38.71 14.93
N THR A 749 53.35 -39.05 14.31
CA THR A 749 53.48 -40.14 13.34
C THR A 749 54.86 -40.77 13.38
N CYS A 750 54.92 -42.10 13.54
CA CYS A 750 56.13 -42.89 13.41
C CYS A 750 57.04 -42.44 12.24
N GLY A 751 58.28 -42.09 12.59
CA GLY A 751 59.27 -41.47 11.71
C GLY A 751 59.35 -39.94 11.83
N ASP A 752 58.74 -39.31 12.84
CA ASP A 752 58.81 -37.87 13.10
C ASP A 752 59.95 -37.45 14.06
N GLY A 753 60.53 -38.43 14.78
CA GLY A 753 61.65 -38.25 15.70
C GLY A 753 61.27 -38.20 17.18
N PHE A 754 60.00 -38.37 17.55
CA PHE A 754 59.51 -38.22 18.93
C PHE A 754 58.85 -39.48 19.49
N VAL A 755 59.65 -40.35 20.13
CA VAL A 755 59.21 -41.65 20.66
C VAL A 755 57.95 -41.56 21.55
N GLN A 756 56.83 -42.00 21.00
CA GLN A 756 55.50 -41.98 21.61
C GLN A 756 55.37 -43.05 22.70
N MET A 757 55.61 -42.66 23.96
CA MET A 757 55.85 -43.60 25.07
C MET A 757 54.69 -44.58 25.30
N GLY A 758 54.90 -45.84 24.91
CA GLY A 758 53.92 -46.93 25.07
C GLY A 758 52.93 -47.08 23.91
N VAL A 759 53.02 -46.23 22.88
CA VAL A 759 52.45 -46.47 21.55
C VAL A 759 53.47 -47.22 20.69
N GLU A 760 54.73 -46.79 20.75
CA GLU A 760 55.84 -47.33 19.97
C GLU A 760 57.10 -47.58 20.82
N ASP A 761 58.05 -48.33 20.26
CA ASP A 761 59.22 -48.81 21.02
C ASP A 761 60.51 -48.02 20.69
N CYS A 762 60.50 -47.27 19.60
CA CYS A 762 61.54 -46.36 19.12
C CYS A 762 60.98 -45.40 18.07
N ASP A 763 61.75 -44.35 17.76
CA ASP A 763 61.65 -43.52 16.56
C ASP A 763 63.06 -42.92 16.37
N ASP A 764 63.61 -42.94 15.15
CA ASP A 764 64.90 -42.31 14.81
C ASP A 764 64.81 -41.25 13.69
N GLY A 765 63.62 -40.68 13.49
CA GLY A 765 63.31 -39.56 12.61
C GLY A 765 63.19 -39.94 11.14
N ASN A 766 62.93 -41.22 10.85
CA ASN A 766 62.90 -41.75 9.49
C ASN A 766 62.03 -43.02 9.36
N VAL A 767 61.87 -43.54 8.14
CA VAL A 767 61.01 -44.70 7.81
C VAL A 767 61.76 -45.78 7.04
N SER A 768 63.00 -46.02 7.47
CA SER A 768 63.85 -47.13 7.04
C SER A 768 63.52 -48.40 7.86
N ASN A 769 64.07 -49.54 7.42
CA ASN A 769 64.10 -50.79 8.17
C ASN A 769 65.55 -51.35 8.28
N GLU A 770 66.56 -50.61 7.81
CA GLU A 770 67.98 -51.05 7.77
C GLU A 770 68.80 -50.54 8.97
N ASP A 771 68.17 -49.87 9.94
CA ASP A 771 68.79 -49.10 11.03
C ASP A 771 68.17 -49.44 12.41
N THR A 772 68.14 -48.51 13.37
CA THR A 772 67.78 -48.80 14.76
C THR A 772 66.29 -48.98 14.99
N CYS A 773 65.45 -48.37 14.17
CA CYS A 773 64.01 -48.43 14.25
C CYS A 773 63.41 -48.80 12.89
N LEU A 774 62.52 -49.80 12.88
CA LEU A 774 61.73 -50.13 11.70
C LEU A 774 60.67 -49.05 11.45
N ALA A 775 60.23 -48.89 10.20
CA ALA A 775 59.12 -48.02 9.76
C ALA A 775 57.72 -48.38 10.35
N SER A 776 57.67 -49.33 11.28
CA SER A 776 56.52 -49.63 12.15
C SER A 776 56.74 -49.20 13.61
N CYS A 777 57.78 -48.41 13.85
CA CYS A 777 58.30 -47.93 15.14
C CYS A 777 58.47 -49.04 16.18
N LYS A 778 59.20 -50.06 15.74
CA LYS A 778 59.67 -51.20 16.51
C LYS A 778 61.18 -51.32 16.38
N VAL A 779 61.85 -51.57 17.50
CA VAL A 779 63.31 -51.70 17.55
C VAL A 779 63.71 -52.89 16.68
N ALA A 780 64.56 -52.66 15.69
CA ALA A 780 65.04 -53.72 14.83
C ALA A 780 65.85 -54.74 15.64
N SER A 781 65.58 -56.03 15.42
CA SER A 781 66.15 -57.12 16.21
C SER A 781 66.15 -58.45 15.46
N CYS A 782 67.32 -59.09 15.43
CA CYS A 782 67.56 -60.44 14.97
C CYS A 782 66.37 -61.40 15.06
N GLY A 783 65.91 -61.82 13.88
CA GLY A 783 64.73 -62.63 13.63
C GLY A 783 63.48 -61.86 13.22
N ASP A 784 63.55 -60.56 12.90
CA ASP A 784 62.39 -59.76 12.49
C ASP A 784 62.15 -59.70 10.97
N GLY A 785 63.14 -60.08 10.15
CA GLY A 785 63.08 -60.08 8.69
C GLY A 785 63.78 -58.92 8.00
N PHE A 786 64.39 -58.00 8.73
CA PHE A 786 65.17 -56.87 8.20
C PHE A 786 66.59 -56.86 8.79
N VAL A 787 67.60 -56.66 7.95
CA VAL A 787 69.01 -56.69 8.39
C VAL A 787 69.42 -55.31 8.92
N GLN A 788 69.73 -55.21 10.22
CA GLN A 788 70.27 -53.98 10.80
C GLN A 788 71.72 -53.73 10.33
N MET A 789 71.88 -52.78 9.42
CA MET A 789 73.12 -52.53 8.67
C MET A 789 74.29 -52.15 9.57
N GLY A 790 75.24 -53.09 9.70
CA GLY A 790 76.46 -52.92 10.48
C GLY A 790 76.36 -53.38 11.94
N VAL A 791 75.21 -53.94 12.35
CA VAL A 791 75.07 -54.70 13.61
C VAL A 791 74.92 -56.19 13.33
N GLU A 792 74.16 -56.55 12.29
CA GLU A 792 73.84 -57.92 11.92
C GLU A 792 74.54 -58.33 10.61
N GLU A 793 75.00 -59.59 10.52
CA GLU A 793 75.61 -60.12 9.29
C GLU A 793 74.57 -60.72 8.33
N CYS A 794 73.44 -61.15 8.88
CA CYS A 794 72.29 -61.74 8.21
C CYS A 794 71.04 -61.58 9.08
N ASP A 795 69.87 -61.74 8.48
CA ASP A 795 68.60 -61.99 9.15
C ASP A 795 67.77 -62.89 8.20
N ASP A 796 67.09 -63.90 8.73
CA ASP A 796 66.20 -64.80 7.97
C ASP A 796 64.79 -64.92 8.57
N ALA A 797 64.35 -63.87 9.27
CA ALA A 797 63.06 -63.74 9.97
C ALA A 797 62.83 -64.79 11.08
N ASN A 798 63.91 -65.34 11.64
CA ASN A 798 63.86 -66.30 12.73
C ASN A 798 65.17 -66.31 13.56
N THR A 799 65.24 -67.15 14.60
CA THR A 799 66.40 -67.25 15.53
C THR A 799 66.77 -68.71 15.83
N THR A 800 66.84 -69.56 14.79
CA THR A 800 67.12 -71.00 14.94
C THR A 800 68.52 -71.36 14.47
N ASP A 801 69.46 -71.52 15.41
CA ASP A 801 70.82 -71.99 15.13
C ASP A 801 70.85 -73.21 14.17
N GLY A 802 71.32 -72.98 12.94
CA GLY A 802 71.66 -73.98 11.93
C GLY A 802 70.89 -73.94 10.61
N ASP A 803 69.96 -73.00 10.38
CA ASP A 803 69.15 -72.94 9.14
C ASP A 803 69.58 -71.87 8.11
N GLY A 804 70.04 -70.70 8.55
CA GLY A 804 70.66 -69.68 7.70
C GLY A 804 71.50 -68.67 8.48
N CYS A 805 70.97 -68.19 9.60
CA CYS A 805 71.56 -67.21 10.49
C CYS A 805 71.40 -67.64 11.97
N SER A 806 72.40 -67.40 12.81
CA SER A 806 72.33 -67.78 14.23
C SER A 806 71.28 -66.98 14.99
N ALA A 807 70.88 -67.47 16.18
CA ALA A 807 70.07 -66.73 17.15
C ALA A 807 70.72 -65.43 17.71
N VAL A 808 71.88 -65.02 17.17
CA VAL A 808 72.59 -63.75 17.45
C VAL A 808 72.99 -63.02 16.16
N CYS A 809 72.38 -63.38 15.03
CA CYS A 809 72.53 -62.79 13.70
C CYS A 809 73.98 -62.64 13.17
N ALA A 810 74.83 -63.57 13.60
CA ALA A 810 76.11 -63.90 12.97
C ALA A 810 75.96 -65.10 12.02
N THR A 811 76.78 -65.14 10.97
CA THR A 811 76.76 -66.24 9.99
C THR A 811 77.30 -67.56 10.55
N GLU A 812 76.60 -68.66 10.30
CA GLU A 812 76.90 -69.96 10.93
C GLU A 812 77.68 -70.95 10.07
N GLY A 813 78.38 -71.87 10.75
CA GLY A 813 79.07 -72.99 10.09
C GLY A 813 79.32 -74.16 11.04
N GLN A 814 78.83 -75.35 10.67
CA GLN A 814 79.03 -76.58 11.44
C GLN A 814 79.48 -77.74 10.56
N GLY A 815 80.46 -78.50 11.07
CA GLY A 815 80.72 -79.88 10.64
C GLY A 815 81.99 -80.15 9.84
N GLY A 816 83.00 -80.73 10.51
CA GLY A 816 83.91 -81.70 9.86
C GLY A 816 85.40 -81.41 9.99
N ALA A 817 86.16 -82.48 10.23
CA ALA A 817 87.62 -82.44 10.18
C ALA A 817 88.14 -82.61 8.74
N GLY A 818 89.28 -81.99 8.41
CA GLY A 818 90.18 -82.58 7.40
C GLY A 818 90.46 -81.84 6.09
N GLY A 819 90.05 -80.57 5.91
CA GLY A 819 90.74 -79.62 5.02
C GLY A 819 90.54 -79.71 3.49
N ALA A 820 90.91 -78.59 2.85
CA ALA A 820 91.08 -78.32 1.41
C ALA A 820 89.83 -78.12 0.50
N GLY A 821 89.59 -76.84 0.16
CA GLY A 821 89.52 -76.36 -1.25
C GLY A 821 88.14 -76.14 -1.89
N GLY A 822 88.01 -75.11 -2.75
CA GLY A 822 87.01 -75.18 -3.85
C GLY A 822 86.19 -73.96 -4.32
N SER A 823 86.61 -72.70 -4.14
CA SER A 823 86.29 -71.55 -5.06
C SER A 823 84.90 -71.39 -5.74
N GLY A 824 84.11 -70.40 -5.29
CA GLY A 824 83.57 -69.29 -6.13
C GLY A 824 82.20 -69.40 -6.86
N GLY A 825 81.46 -68.28 -6.96
CA GLY A 825 80.28 -68.11 -7.84
C GLY A 825 79.33 -66.97 -7.45
N ALA A 826 79.07 -66.01 -8.35
CA ALA A 826 78.42 -64.72 -8.05
C ALA A 826 76.88 -64.62 -8.32
N GLY A 827 76.18 -63.82 -7.48
CA GLY A 827 75.31 -62.67 -7.87
C GLY A 827 73.84 -62.86 -8.33
N GLY A 828 73.00 -61.82 -8.13
CA GLY A 828 71.86 -61.52 -9.04
C GLY A 828 70.48 -61.00 -8.52
N SER A 829 70.34 -59.68 -8.30
CA SER A 829 69.24 -58.79 -8.79
C SER A 829 67.70 -59.06 -8.65
N GLY A 830 66.96 -58.05 -8.14
CA GLY A 830 65.56 -57.67 -8.53
C GLY A 830 64.40 -58.27 -7.68
N GLY A 831 63.18 -57.71 -7.62
CA GLY A 831 62.66 -56.40 -8.08
C GLY A 831 61.10 -56.31 -8.21
N VAL A 832 60.52 -55.16 -7.82
CA VAL A 832 59.16 -54.57 -8.12
C VAL A 832 57.82 -55.30 -7.80
N GLY A 833 56.98 -54.66 -6.96
CA GLY A 833 55.60 -54.24 -7.30
C GLY A 833 54.37 -54.95 -6.69
N GLY A 834 53.25 -54.22 -6.48
CA GLY A 834 51.88 -54.82 -6.55
C GLY A 834 50.77 -54.44 -5.54
N ALA A 835 50.16 -53.26 -5.69
CA ALA A 835 48.79 -52.82 -5.31
C ALA A 835 47.74 -53.73 -4.59
N GLY A 836 47.11 -53.16 -3.53
CA GLY A 836 45.64 -52.97 -3.44
C GLY A 836 44.74 -53.98 -2.68
N GLY A 837 43.67 -53.50 -2.03
CA GLY A 837 42.58 -54.35 -1.48
C GLY A 837 41.68 -53.64 -0.44
N ALA A 838 40.35 -53.71 -0.58
CA ALA A 838 39.39 -52.96 0.25
C ALA A 838 38.61 -53.83 1.27
N GLY A 839 38.08 -53.18 2.33
CA GLY A 839 36.81 -53.55 2.96
C GLY A 839 36.83 -54.05 4.41
N GLY A 840 35.79 -53.72 5.19
CA GLY A 840 35.55 -54.21 6.55
C GLY A 840 34.45 -53.43 7.28
N SER A 841 33.70 -54.06 8.19
CA SER A 841 32.56 -53.43 8.90
C SER A 841 32.23 -54.07 10.26
N GLY A 842 31.67 -53.28 11.20
CA GLY A 842 30.63 -53.76 12.13
C GLY A 842 30.76 -53.50 13.65
N GLY A 843 29.73 -52.84 14.22
CA GLY A 843 29.24 -53.02 15.61
C GLY A 843 30.04 -52.41 16.79
N ALA A 844 29.59 -52.49 18.04
CA ALA A 844 28.22 -52.61 18.60
C ALA A 844 28.19 -52.46 20.15
N GLY A 845 27.18 -51.79 20.73
CA GLY A 845 26.94 -51.66 22.21
C GLY A 845 27.81 -50.60 22.92
N GLY A 846 27.55 -50.17 24.17
CA GLY A 846 26.42 -50.40 25.10
C GLY A 846 26.83 -50.23 26.59
N SER A 847 25.97 -49.95 27.58
CA SER A 847 24.57 -49.49 27.61
C SER A 847 24.03 -49.28 29.06
N GLY A 848 23.50 -48.10 29.43
CA GLY A 848 22.74 -47.83 30.68
C GLY A 848 23.19 -46.58 31.47
N GLY A 849 22.38 -45.95 32.34
CA GLY A 849 20.95 -46.19 32.66
C GLY A 849 20.43 -45.39 33.88
N VAL A 850 19.09 -45.38 34.08
CA VAL A 850 18.26 -44.87 35.22
C VAL A 850 18.43 -43.39 35.66
N GLY A 851 17.40 -42.65 36.12
CA GLY A 851 15.94 -42.86 36.29
C GLY A 851 15.36 -41.73 37.18
N GLY A 852 14.06 -41.42 37.27
CA GLY A 852 12.84 -41.92 36.61
C GLY A 852 11.56 -41.37 37.29
N SER A 853 10.36 -41.75 36.81
CA SER A 853 9.00 -41.43 37.34
C SER A 853 8.56 -39.95 37.32
N GLY A 854 7.27 -39.58 37.15
CA GLY A 854 6.03 -40.32 36.85
C GLY A 854 4.79 -39.41 37.11
N GLY A 855 3.60 -39.58 36.51
CA GLY A 855 3.13 -40.55 35.52
C GLY A 855 1.67 -40.27 35.07
N ALA A 856 1.02 -41.29 34.49
CA ALA A 856 -0.41 -41.48 34.15
C ALA A 856 -1.48 -40.39 34.45
N GLY A 857 -2.53 -40.21 33.64
CA GLY A 857 -2.94 -40.93 32.41
C GLY A 857 -4.45 -40.79 32.16
N GLY A 858 -4.95 -41.16 30.96
CA GLY A 858 -6.39 -41.13 30.65
C GLY A 858 -6.70 -41.41 29.18
N SER A 859 -7.51 -42.44 28.91
CA SER A 859 -7.76 -42.95 27.56
C SER A 859 -9.26 -43.05 27.21
N GLY A 860 -9.64 -42.71 25.98
CA GLY A 860 -10.87 -43.22 25.35
C GLY A 860 -11.73 -42.19 24.60
N GLY A 861 -11.87 -42.37 23.29
CA GLY A 861 -12.79 -41.62 22.42
C GLY A 861 -12.42 -41.78 20.95
N VAL A 862 -13.25 -42.47 20.16
CA VAL A 862 -12.94 -42.84 18.76
C VAL A 862 -14.02 -42.39 17.76
N GLY A 863 -13.59 -42.09 16.53
CA GLY A 863 -14.38 -41.55 15.43
C GLY A 863 -14.04 -40.05 15.20
N GLY A 864 -13.48 -39.60 14.08
CA GLY A 864 -13.31 -40.20 12.74
C GLY A 864 -14.27 -39.54 11.73
N ALA A 865 -13.92 -39.27 10.47
CA ALA A 865 -12.65 -39.38 9.74
C ALA A 865 -12.67 -38.36 8.56
N GLY A 866 -11.54 -38.02 7.91
CA GLY A 866 -11.58 -36.96 6.87
C GLY A 866 -10.42 -36.76 5.87
N GLY A 867 -9.18 -37.17 6.17
CA GLY A 867 -8.04 -37.08 5.21
C GLY A 867 -7.59 -35.64 4.84
N SER A 868 -6.60 -35.44 3.96
CA SER A 868 -5.49 -36.34 3.56
C SER A 868 -4.48 -35.61 2.66
N GLY A 869 -3.17 -35.71 2.97
CA GLY A 869 -2.07 -35.20 2.14
C GLY A 869 -1.69 -33.73 2.41
N GLY A 870 -0.44 -33.32 2.31
CA GLY A 870 0.78 -34.11 2.05
C GLY A 870 2.04 -33.30 2.38
N ALA A 871 3.15 -33.97 2.72
CA ALA A 871 4.37 -33.31 3.20
C ALA A 871 5.42 -33.13 2.08
N GLY A 872 6.18 -32.03 2.18
CA GLY A 872 7.40 -31.77 1.42
C GLY A 872 7.88 -30.32 1.64
N GLY A 873 9.18 -30.02 1.76
CA GLY A 873 10.31 -30.94 1.88
C GLY A 873 11.59 -30.43 1.22
N SER A 874 12.53 -29.91 2.04
CA SER A 874 13.94 -29.61 1.70
C SER A 874 14.24 -28.58 0.59
N GLY A 875 15.37 -27.87 0.72
CA GLY A 875 15.94 -27.07 -0.37
C GLY A 875 16.78 -25.88 0.09
N GLY A 876 18.10 -26.07 0.18
CA GLY A 876 19.07 -24.98 0.33
C GLY A 876 20.41 -25.36 -0.28
N VAL A 877 20.96 -24.49 -1.13
CA VAL A 877 22.36 -24.45 -1.58
C VAL A 877 22.69 -22.97 -1.88
N GLY A 878 23.94 -22.54 -1.70
CA GLY A 878 24.36 -21.15 -1.91
C GLY A 878 24.67 -20.76 -3.36
N GLY A 879 25.13 -19.52 -3.54
CA GLY A 879 25.59 -18.98 -4.84
C GLY A 879 26.27 -17.62 -4.67
N SER A 880 27.60 -17.59 -4.64
CA SER A 880 28.41 -16.37 -4.60
C SER A 880 28.52 -15.73 -6.00
N GLY A 881 28.67 -14.41 -6.08
CA GLY A 881 28.65 -13.71 -7.37
C GLY A 881 28.96 -12.21 -7.35
N GLY A 882 30.22 -11.86 -7.09
CA GLY A 882 30.87 -10.69 -7.70
C GLY A 882 31.99 -11.16 -8.65
N PRO A 883 32.77 -10.28 -9.30
CA PRO A 883 32.69 -8.80 -9.30
C PRO A 883 32.56 -8.20 -10.71
N THR A 884 32.43 -6.86 -10.81
CA THR A 884 33.16 -6.04 -11.80
C THR A 884 33.32 -4.61 -11.29
N ASP A 885 34.57 -4.15 -11.26
CA ASP A 885 35.01 -2.76 -11.06
C ASP A 885 34.48 -1.84 -12.19
N GLU A 886 34.36 -0.50 -12.09
CA GLU A 886 35.38 0.50 -11.73
C GLU A 886 34.76 1.89 -11.43
N GLY A 887 35.55 2.80 -10.84
CA GLY A 887 35.31 4.25 -10.84
C GLY A 887 34.72 4.83 -9.55
N GLY A 888 35.43 5.56 -8.69
CA GLY A 888 36.86 5.93 -8.72
C GLY A 888 37.10 7.44 -8.50
N CYS A 889 37.60 7.80 -7.31
CA CYS A 889 38.05 9.15 -6.89
C CYS A 889 36.99 10.29 -6.81
N GLY A 890 37.15 11.31 -5.94
CA GLY A 890 38.14 11.48 -4.87
C GLY A 890 38.24 12.93 -4.33
N CYS A 891 38.71 13.08 -3.07
CA CYS A 891 39.00 14.33 -2.32
C CYS A 891 37.80 15.27 -2.02
N ARG A 892 37.47 15.72 -0.80
CA ARG A 892 38.14 16.12 0.47
C ARG A 892 38.48 17.63 0.64
N THR A 893 37.84 18.20 1.67
CA THR A 893 38.29 19.23 2.66
C THR A 893 38.49 20.73 2.31
N ALA A 894 37.53 21.55 2.81
CA ALA A 894 37.74 22.64 3.81
C ALA A 894 38.38 24.01 3.37
N PRO A 895 38.36 25.09 4.21
CA PRO A 895 37.18 25.68 4.91
C PRO A 895 37.13 27.23 4.97
N GLY A 896 36.00 27.78 5.45
CA GLY A 896 35.86 29.11 6.09
C GLY A 896 35.49 30.31 5.19
N ALA A 897 35.22 31.53 5.70
CA ALA A 897 34.70 32.01 7.00
C ALA A 897 34.53 33.56 6.96
N THR A 898 33.71 34.13 7.85
CA THR A 898 33.50 35.60 8.10
C THR A 898 32.89 36.42 6.93
N ASP A 899 32.23 37.59 7.10
CA ASP A 899 32.01 38.45 8.27
C ASP A 899 30.63 39.19 8.25
N GLY A 900 30.34 39.97 9.31
CA GLY A 900 29.02 40.53 9.66
C GLY A 900 28.61 41.96 9.17
N PRO A 901 27.59 42.60 9.81
CA PRO A 901 26.67 43.58 9.19
C PRO A 901 26.92 45.08 9.52
N PRO A 902 26.27 46.03 8.80
CA PRO A 902 25.03 46.71 9.29
C PRO A 902 24.02 47.06 8.16
N GLY A 903 22.81 47.62 8.38
CA GLY A 903 22.05 47.93 9.61
C GLY A 903 21.02 49.09 9.45
N LEU A 904 20.17 49.29 10.48
CA LEU A 904 19.34 50.48 10.82
C LEU A 904 18.07 50.92 10.03
N ALA A 905 16.95 50.89 10.77
CA ALA A 905 15.99 51.99 11.05
C ALA A 905 14.88 52.47 10.06
N PHE A 906 13.64 52.19 10.50
CA PHE A 906 12.43 53.04 10.49
C PHE A 906 12.47 54.47 9.88
N VAL A 907 11.52 54.75 8.99
CA VAL A 907 10.67 55.96 9.00
C VAL A 907 9.24 55.59 8.56
N ALA A 908 8.21 56.14 9.20
CA ALA A 908 6.83 56.10 8.73
C ALA A 908 6.27 57.53 8.60
N LEU A 909 5.47 57.81 7.56
CA LEU A 909 4.88 59.14 7.34
C LEU A 909 3.60 59.07 6.50
N CYS A 910 2.49 59.59 7.04
CA CYS A 910 1.20 59.71 6.36
C CYS A 910 0.83 61.19 6.16
N ALA A 911 0.33 61.56 4.98
CA ALA A 911 -0.40 62.82 4.75
C ALA A 911 -1.32 62.72 3.51
N LEU A 912 -2.41 63.48 3.48
CA LEU A 912 -3.46 63.45 2.45
C LEU A 912 -3.43 64.68 1.52
N GLY A 913 -3.99 64.53 0.31
CA GLY A 913 -4.74 65.59 -0.38
C GLY A 913 -4.66 65.60 -1.92
N LEU A 914 -5.58 66.20 -2.69
CA LEU A 914 -7.00 66.58 -2.45
C LEU A 914 -7.60 67.15 -3.78
N ILE A 915 -8.95 67.17 -3.94
CA ILE A 915 -9.78 67.85 -4.99
C ILE A 915 -9.54 67.38 -6.47
N THR A 916 -10.48 67.37 -7.46
CA THR A 916 -11.88 67.84 -7.65
C THR A 916 -12.73 66.81 -8.46
N ALA A 917 -14.07 66.78 -8.63
CA ALA A 917 -15.27 67.35 -7.95
C ALA A 917 -16.36 68.05 -8.84
N ARG A 918 -17.03 67.35 -9.78
CA ARG A 918 -18.34 67.76 -10.40
C ARG A 918 -19.32 66.57 -10.46
N ARG A 919 -20.40 66.55 -9.67
CA ARG A 919 -21.77 67.11 -9.89
C ARG A 919 -22.61 66.30 -10.91
N ARG A 920 -23.88 65.91 -10.66
CA ARG A 920 -24.86 66.29 -9.60
C ARG A 920 -26.02 65.26 -9.49
N ARG A 921 -26.57 65.06 -8.28
CA ARG A 921 -27.99 64.78 -7.84
C ARG A 921 -28.97 64.00 -8.76
N ALA A 922 -30.00 63.26 -8.28
CA ALA A 922 -30.43 62.65 -7.00
C ALA A 922 -31.78 61.91 -7.32
N LEU A 923 -32.36 60.99 -6.52
CA LEU A 923 -33.15 61.22 -5.28
C LEU A 923 -33.75 59.87 -4.76
N VAL A 924 -34.08 59.80 -3.46
CA VAL A 924 -35.17 58.98 -2.82
C VAL A 924 -35.22 57.43 -2.97
N MET A 925 -34.97 56.77 -1.82
CA MET A 925 -35.63 55.56 -1.29
C MET A 925 -36.83 55.97 -0.39
N PRO A 926 -37.70 55.06 0.13
CA PRO A 926 -38.12 53.73 -0.33
C PRO A 926 -39.67 53.54 -0.25
N SER A 927 -40.20 52.33 -0.51
CA SER A 927 -41.26 51.69 0.32
C SER A 927 -41.63 50.29 -0.19
N LEU A 928 -42.04 49.43 0.76
CA LEU A 928 -42.46 48.01 0.63
C LEU A 928 -41.35 47.04 0.17
#